data_AF-A0A9W9QIS6-F1
#
_entry.id   AF-A0A9W9QIS6-F1
#
_cell.length_a   1.000
_cell.length_b   1.000
_cell.length_c   1.000
_cell.angle_alpha   90.00
_cell.angle_beta   90.00
_cell.angle_gamma   90.00
#
_symmetry.space_group_name_H-M   'P 1'
#
loop_
_entity.id
_entity.type
_entity.pdbx_description
1 polymer ?
#
loop_
_entity_poly.entity_id
_entity_poly.type
_entity_poly.pdbx_seq_one_letter_code
_entity_poly.pdbx_strand_id
1 'polypeptide(L)'
;MAAPTQLAYRTLKGIGIMDAAPVYEPLSGFVKPEGNLRCSAYSPCGRYYAWASPEKVTIIDPSVGHVVGTIPADNVFELGFSPLGTYVITWQRTSKDANGDAVKNLKVWRAIEAGDEHSVVGSFVQKSQTGWNLQYSADEKLCARTVTNEVQFYQSDNLSTVWNKLRVEGVSDFALSPGQTQSIAVFIPERKGQPAQVKVFIVPQFSAPVSQKSFFKGDKVQLKWNASGTTLIVLAQTEVDRTGKSYYGETTLYLLSASGAFDSRIDLDKEGPIHDVSWNPNSKEFGVVYGYMPAKTTIFNFRGVPKHNFPLAPRNTIQFSPHGRFVLVAGFGNLAGQMDLYDMDKNYHKITTVEASNASVCAWSPDGQYILTATTSPRLRVDNGVRIWHLSGGLMYNEEMTELYDVTWRPQSIDQHPLGEPLTKLPAPHPSATAYMGTRKAPVKPAGAYRPPGARGQLTPLAFKREDEGGAAFVRDGVPGASMNGFGKPRRREIPGAEPSEEYLPPGAAPGGGVALPAENLSKSAAKNKKKREAAKKSKEDGENAPPANAPTGPSPDRSRSRGKNAPNGNGPAKSTPPAPAAAPAPAPAAPAPVEDPSAQDKKIRGLLKKIRAIDELKMRLAGGEKLEDTQMKKIQTEDAVRKDLSAVGYEG
;
A
#
# COMPACT_ATOMS: atom_id res chain seq x y z
N MET A 1 23.57 -3.03 35.86
CA MET A 1 22.47 -2.22 35.29
C MET A 1 22.07 -2.84 33.96
N ALA A 2 20.88 -2.56 33.43
CA ALA A 2 20.60 -2.86 32.03
C ALA A 2 21.57 -2.04 31.14
N ALA A 3 21.87 -2.52 29.93
CA ALA A 3 22.52 -1.69 28.93
C ALA A 3 21.60 -0.51 28.57
N PRO A 4 22.11 0.66 28.18
CA PRO A 4 21.26 1.74 27.69
C PRO A 4 20.47 1.28 26.44
N THR A 5 19.32 1.91 26.23
CA THR A 5 18.72 1.90 24.89
C THR A 5 19.58 2.78 23.98
N GLN A 6 19.78 2.38 22.72
CA GLN A 6 20.69 3.09 21.82
C GLN A 6 19.98 3.41 20.50
N LEU A 7 20.31 4.55 19.90
CA LEU A 7 19.79 4.94 18.58
C LEU A 7 20.92 5.38 17.64
N ALA A 8 20.72 5.17 16.35
CA ALA A 8 21.56 5.73 15.30
C ALA A 8 20.75 6.69 14.43
N TYR A 9 21.38 7.77 13.98
CA TYR A 9 20.80 8.76 13.07
C TYR A 9 21.75 9.07 11.91
N ARG A 10 21.19 9.39 10.75
CA ARG A 10 21.93 9.82 9.55
C ARG A 10 21.42 11.18 9.08
N THR A 11 22.34 12.14 8.99
CA THR A 11 22.09 13.50 8.52
C THR A 11 22.77 13.75 7.17
N LEU A 12 22.62 14.95 6.61
CA LEU A 12 23.44 15.42 5.48
C LEU A 12 24.95 15.43 5.79
N LYS A 13 25.36 15.67 7.04
CA LYS A 13 26.78 15.84 7.41
C LYS A 13 27.50 14.51 7.66
N GLY A 14 26.77 13.53 8.19
CA GLY A 14 27.34 12.26 8.66
C GLY A 14 26.35 11.46 9.51
N ILE A 15 26.86 10.40 10.13
CA ILE A 15 26.11 9.53 11.04
C ILE A 15 26.50 9.78 12.51
N GLY A 16 25.53 9.72 13.40
CA GLY A 16 25.73 9.66 14.84
C GLY A 16 25.12 8.41 15.44
N ILE A 17 25.74 7.90 16.50
CA ILE A 17 25.17 6.89 17.41
C ILE A 17 25.23 7.49 18.80
N MET A 18 24.15 7.35 19.55
CA MET A 18 24.06 7.80 20.93
C MET A 18 23.37 6.74 21.80
N ASP A 19 23.90 6.57 23.00
CA ASP A 19 23.21 5.87 24.06
C ASP A 19 22.13 6.81 24.59
N ALA A 20 20.87 6.43 24.39
CA ALA A 20 19.70 7.20 24.74
C ALA A 20 19.36 7.00 26.22
N ALA A 21 18.15 6.57 26.57
CA ALA A 21 17.76 6.46 27.98
C ALA A 21 18.65 5.44 28.73
N PRO A 22 19.22 5.81 29.90
CA PRO A 22 19.02 7.05 30.67
C PRO A 22 20.09 8.16 30.46
N VAL A 23 21.08 7.96 29.59
CA VAL A 23 22.32 8.76 29.50
C VAL A 23 22.21 9.93 28.51
N TYR A 24 21.72 9.67 27.30
CA TYR A 24 21.61 10.63 26.18
C TYR A 24 22.95 11.18 25.65
N GLU A 25 24.02 10.40 25.71
CA GLU A 25 25.37 10.77 25.26
C GLU A 25 25.79 10.08 23.94
N PRO A 26 26.62 10.72 23.10
CA PRO A 26 27.21 10.07 21.93
C PRO A 26 28.08 8.87 22.31
N LEU A 27 28.00 7.78 21.55
CA LEU A 27 28.79 6.56 21.81
C LEU A 27 30.30 6.86 21.73
N SER A 28 31.00 6.71 22.86
CA SER A 28 32.34 7.30 23.06
C SER A 28 33.44 6.76 22.14
N GLY A 29 33.41 5.46 21.81
CA GLY A 29 34.34 4.84 20.85
C GLY A 29 33.92 4.93 19.38
N PHE A 30 32.81 5.61 19.06
CA PHE A 30 32.32 5.75 17.69
C PHE A 30 32.90 6.99 16.99
N VAL A 31 33.88 6.76 16.12
CA VAL A 31 34.39 7.80 15.21
C VAL A 31 33.31 8.12 14.17
N LYS A 32 32.64 9.27 14.32
CA LYS A 32 31.55 9.71 13.43
C LYS A 32 32.05 9.82 11.98
N PRO A 33 31.47 9.08 11.02
CA PRO A 33 31.83 9.19 9.62
C PRO A 33 31.16 10.43 9.01
N GLU A 34 31.92 11.22 8.25
CA GLU A 34 31.45 12.41 7.54
C GLU A 34 31.30 12.16 6.03
N GLY A 35 30.56 13.04 5.35
CA GLY A 35 30.42 13.05 3.90
C GLY A 35 29.18 12.34 3.36
N ASN A 36 29.26 11.88 2.10
CA ASN A 36 28.10 11.41 1.34
C ASN A 36 27.71 9.95 1.68
N LEU A 37 27.08 9.78 2.84
CA LEU A 37 26.63 8.48 3.36
C LEU A 37 25.20 8.18 2.89
N ARG A 38 25.05 7.18 2.01
CA ARG A 38 23.81 6.95 1.24
C ARG A 38 22.72 6.23 2.02
N CYS A 39 23.08 5.17 2.71
CA CYS A 39 22.17 4.34 3.49
C CYS A 39 22.90 3.73 4.69
N SER A 40 22.11 3.27 5.66
CA SER A 40 22.55 2.81 6.98
C SER A 40 21.56 1.78 7.52
N ALA A 41 22.04 0.79 8.28
CA ALA A 41 21.19 -0.21 8.92
C ALA A 41 21.84 -0.80 10.18
N TYR A 42 21.03 -1.09 11.19
CA TYR A 42 21.37 -2.11 12.19
C TYR A 42 21.09 -3.50 11.62
N SER A 43 21.86 -4.50 12.06
CA SER A 43 21.44 -5.90 11.98
C SER A 43 20.18 -6.14 12.83
N PRO A 44 19.21 -6.99 12.42
CA PRO A 44 18.01 -7.29 13.21
C PRO A 44 18.28 -7.83 14.62
N CYS A 45 19.45 -8.43 14.85
CA CYS A 45 19.92 -8.90 16.17
C CYS A 45 20.66 -7.84 17.01
N GLY A 46 20.83 -6.61 16.51
CA GLY A 46 21.51 -5.52 17.23
C GLY A 46 23.02 -5.65 17.42
N ARG A 47 23.66 -6.70 16.88
CA ARG A 47 25.10 -6.93 17.04
C ARG A 47 25.97 -6.03 16.17
N TYR A 48 25.46 -5.61 15.02
CA TYR A 48 26.19 -4.76 14.08
C TYR A 48 25.37 -3.54 13.67
N TYR A 49 26.08 -2.47 13.34
CA TYR A 49 25.57 -1.34 12.57
C TYR A 49 26.50 -1.11 11.38
N ALA A 50 25.95 -0.76 10.22
CA ALA A 50 26.73 -0.53 9.02
C ALA A 50 26.16 0.60 8.16
N TRP A 51 27.03 1.21 7.34
CA TRP A 51 26.67 2.29 6.43
C TRP A 51 27.42 2.22 5.10
N ALA A 52 26.78 2.72 4.04
CA ALA A 52 27.36 2.82 2.70
C ALA A 52 27.95 4.22 2.45
N SER A 53 29.26 4.27 2.23
CA SER A 53 29.94 5.39 1.56
C SER A 53 29.91 5.18 0.03
N PRO A 54 30.45 6.10 -0.79
CA PRO A 54 30.51 5.93 -2.24
C PRO A 54 31.39 4.78 -2.74
N GLU A 55 32.34 4.30 -1.93
CA GLU A 55 33.39 3.33 -2.31
C GLU A 55 33.32 2.02 -1.50
N LYS A 56 32.85 2.09 -0.24
CA LYS A 56 32.87 0.97 0.70
C LYS A 56 31.69 0.98 1.68
N VAL A 57 31.32 -0.21 2.16
CA VAL A 57 30.41 -0.38 3.30
C VAL A 57 31.24 -0.65 4.55
N THR A 58 31.07 0.15 5.59
CA THR A 58 31.78 -0.02 6.88
C THR A 58 30.84 -0.65 7.89
N ILE A 59 31.35 -1.60 8.68
CA ILE A 59 30.60 -2.32 9.72
C ILE A 59 31.28 -2.06 11.08
N ILE A 60 30.48 -1.73 12.10
CA ILE A 60 30.94 -1.56 13.49
C ILE A 60 30.22 -2.53 14.43
N ASP A 61 30.81 -2.76 15.61
CA ASP A 61 30.07 -3.18 16.80
C ASP A 61 29.54 -1.93 17.52
N PRO A 62 28.22 -1.67 17.54
CA PRO A 62 27.65 -0.50 18.19
C PRO A 62 27.61 -0.60 19.72
N SER A 63 28.10 -1.68 20.36
CA SER A 63 28.34 -1.70 21.82
C SER A 63 29.59 -0.93 22.24
N VAL A 64 30.56 -0.75 21.33
CA VAL A 64 31.82 -0.04 21.57
C VAL A 64 32.11 1.07 20.56
N GLY A 65 31.49 1.04 19.38
CA GLY A 65 31.68 2.01 18.30
C GLY A 65 32.82 1.67 17.32
N HIS A 66 33.63 0.66 17.64
CA HIS A 66 34.78 0.23 16.82
C HIS A 66 34.35 -0.46 15.52
N VAL A 67 35.14 -0.26 14.47
CA VAL A 67 35.01 -0.96 13.17
C VAL A 67 35.40 -2.43 13.32
N VAL A 68 34.53 -3.32 12.84
CA VAL A 68 34.73 -4.79 12.84
C VAL A 68 34.83 -5.38 11.43
N GLY A 69 34.57 -4.58 10.39
CA GLY A 69 34.66 -5.03 9.00
C GLY A 69 34.54 -3.86 8.02
N THR A 70 35.05 -4.05 6.79
CA THR A 70 34.96 -3.08 5.71
C THR A 70 34.86 -3.80 4.37
N ILE A 71 33.68 -3.74 3.76
CA ILE A 71 33.38 -4.42 2.50
C ILE A 71 33.68 -3.47 1.32
N PRO A 72 34.50 -3.87 0.34
CA PRO A 72 34.73 -3.12 -0.90
C PRO A 72 33.51 -3.21 -1.82
N ALA A 73 32.56 -2.31 -1.62
CA ALA A 73 31.31 -2.25 -2.36
C ALA A 73 30.95 -0.81 -2.73
N ASP A 74 31.30 -0.42 -3.95
CA ASP A 74 31.02 0.91 -4.49
C ASP A 74 29.52 1.20 -4.57
N ASN A 75 29.16 2.48 -4.44
CA ASN A 75 27.89 3.04 -4.91
C ASN A 75 26.62 2.30 -4.43
N VAL A 76 26.68 1.62 -3.28
CA VAL A 76 25.54 0.92 -2.67
C VAL A 76 24.40 1.92 -2.39
N PHE A 77 23.17 1.50 -2.68
CA PHE A 77 21.95 2.29 -2.47
C PHE A 77 21.08 1.71 -1.36
N GLU A 78 21.02 0.39 -1.24
CA GLU A 78 20.28 -0.30 -0.18
C GLU A 78 21.22 -1.27 0.55
N LEU A 79 21.05 -1.35 1.87
CA LEU A 79 21.85 -2.15 2.78
C LEU A 79 20.92 -2.94 3.70
N GLY A 80 21.26 -4.19 3.95
CA GLY A 80 20.48 -5.08 4.80
C GLY A 80 21.34 -6.17 5.41
N PHE A 81 20.79 -6.83 6.42
CA PHE A 81 21.41 -7.96 7.11
C PHE A 81 20.45 -9.15 7.12
N SER A 82 21.00 -10.35 7.26
CA SER A 82 20.23 -11.53 7.65
C SER A 82 19.83 -11.47 9.15
N PRO A 83 18.82 -12.23 9.63
CA PRO A 83 18.22 -12.09 10.97
C PRO A 83 19.18 -12.12 12.17
N LEU A 84 20.16 -13.02 12.19
CA LEU A 84 21.19 -13.13 13.22
C LEU A 84 22.43 -12.27 12.90
N GLY A 85 22.44 -11.61 11.75
CA GLY A 85 23.50 -10.70 11.30
C GLY A 85 24.73 -11.38 10.71
N THR A 86 24.67 -12.67 10.35
CA THR A 86 25.83 -13.38 9.76
C THR A 86 26.18 -12.88 8.36
N TYR A 87 25.19 -12.43 7.59
CA TYR A 87 25.35 -11.95 6.23
C TYR A 87 24.94 -10.48 6.09
N VAL A 88 25.72 -9.74 5.30
CA VAL A 88 25.39 -8.39 4.82
C VAL A 88 24.96 -8.52 3.36
N ILE A 89 23.85 -7.88 3.00
CA ILE A 89 23.35 -7.83 1.63
C ILE A 89 23.40 -6.38 1.16
N THR A 90 24.07 -6.15 0.02
CA THR A 90 24.23 -4.83 -0.61
C THR A 90 23.56 -4.82 -1.97
N TRP A 91 22.76 -3.79 -2.26
CA TRP A 91 22.19 -3.57 -3.60
C TRP A 91 22.69 -2.26 -4.21
N GLN A 92 23.23 -2.38 -5.41
CA GLN A 92 23.69 -1.30 -6.28
C GLN A 92 22.62 -1.05 -7.36
N ARG A 93 22.61 0.14 -7.98
CA ARG A 93 21.78 0.38 -9.18
C ARG A 93 22.25 -0.54 -10.32
N THR A 94 21.33 -1.03 -11.14
CA THR A 94 21.67 -1.90 -12.27
C THR A 94 22.52 -1.17 -13.31
N SER A 95 23.74 -1.66 -13.50
CA SER A 95 24.64 -1.28 -14.60
C SER A 95 24.76 -2.42 -15.63
N LYS A 96 25.43 -2.13 -16.73
CA LYS A 96 25.96 -3.11 -17.68
C LYS A 96 27.48 -3.12 -17.63
N ASP A 97 28.08 -4.25 -17.94
CA ASP A 97 29.53 -4.36 -18.14
C ASP A 97 29.93 -3.91 -19.57
N ALA A 98 31.21 -4.04 -19.90
CA ALA A 98 31.76 -3.70 -21.21
C ALA A 98 31.25 -4.60 -22.35
N ASN A 99 30.76 -5.80 -22.04
CA ASN A 99 30.15 -6.73 -23.01
C ASN A 99 28.65 -6.43 -23.22
N GLY A 100 28.06 -5.59 -22.38
CA GLY A 100 26.65 -5.22 -22.39
C GLY A 100 25.77 -6.12 -21.53
N ASP A 101 26.35 -7.06 -20.79
CA ASP A 101 25.66 -7.97 -19.87
C ASP A 101 25.27 -7.27 -18.56
N ALA A 102 24.26 -7.80 -17.88
CA ALA A 102 23.74 -7.18 -16.66
C ALA A 102 24.62 -7.52 -15.45
N VAL A 103 25.26 -6.51 -14.86
CA VAL A 103 26.11 -6.67 -13.68
C VAL A 103 25.28 -7.21 -12.51
N LYS A 104 25.84 -8.15 -11.77
CA LYS A 104 25.25 -8.73 -10.55
C LYS A 104 25.24 -7.70 -9.42
N ASN A 105 24.23 -6.84 -9.44
CA ASN A 105 24.10 -5.66 -8.59
C ASN A 105 23.57 -5.95 -7.18
N LEU A 106 23.05 -7.15 -6.92
CA LEU A 106 22.79 -7.67 -5.59
C LEU A 106 23.95 -8.58 -5.17
N LYS A 107 24.64 -8.27 -4.07
CA LYS A 107 25.73 -9.08 -3.52
C LYS A 107 25.45 -9.42 -2.06
N VAL A 108 25.80 -10.65 -1.68
CA VAL A 108 25.77 -11.16 -0.30
C VAL A 108 27.21 -11.41 0.14
N TRP A 109 27.54 -10.89 1.31
CA TRP A 109 28.86 -10.95 1.95
C TRP A 109 28.69 -11.54 3.34
N ARG A 110 29.73 -12.16 3.91
CA ARG A 110 29.72 -12.47 5.35
C ARG A 110 30.11 -11.22 6.15
N ALA A 111 29.40 -10.98 7.26
CA ALA A 111 29.53 -9.77 8.06
C ALA A 111 30.90 -9.65 8.76
N ILE A 112 31.49 -10.78 9.15
CA ILE A 112 32.87 -10.91 9.66
C ILE A 112 33.45 -12.21 9.10
N GLU A 113 34.70 -12.17 8.63
CA GLU A 113 35.48 -13.34 8.23
C GLU A 113 36.81 -13.40 9.00
N ALA A 114 37.46 -14.57 8.97
CA ALA A 114 38.74 -14.81 9.64
C ALA A 114 39.91 -14.38 8.73
N GLY A 115 39.97 -13.08 8.42
CA GLY A 115 40.93 -12.45 7.52
C GLY A 115 40.46 -11.07 7.06
N ASP A 116 41.33 -10.29 6.44
CA ASP A 116 41.05 -8.90 6.04
C ASP A 116 40.21 -8.76 4.75
N GLU A 117 40.05 -9.84 3.97
CA GLU A 117 39.20 -9.85 2.77
C GLU A 117 37.81 -10.41 3.06
N HIS A 118 36.76 -9.61 2.84
CA HIS A 118 35.37 -10.08 2.89
C HIS A 118 34.96 -10.80 1.60
N SER A 119 34.72 -12.10 1.66
CA SER A 119 34.28 -12.91 0.53
C SER A 119 32.83 -12.62 0.09
N VAL A 120 32.58 -12.77 -1.22
CA VAL A 120 31.22 -12.71 -1.79
C VAL A 120 30.61 -14.11 -1.77
N VAL A 121 29.76 -14.38 -0.79
CA VAL A 121 29.01 -15.64 -0.63
C VAL A 121 28.06 -15.88 -1.80
N GLY A 122 27.53 -14.80 -2.40
CA GLY A 122 26.63 -14.89 -3.56
C GLY A 122 26.40 -13.58 -4.27
N SER A 123 26.02 -13.64 -5.53
CA SER A 123 25.72 -12.45 -6.33
C SER A 123 24.66 -12.73 -7.41
N PHE A 124 23.70 -11.82 -7.54
CA PHE A 124 22.53 -11.93 -8.40
C PHE A 124 22.25 -10.61 -9.15
N VAL A 125 21.54 -10.70 -10.27
CA VAL A 125 20.93 -9.54 -10.93
C VAL A 125 19.54 -9.30 -10.33
N GLN A 126 19.31 -8.11 -9.78
CA GLN A 126 18.03 -7.70 -9.18
C GLN A 126 17.64 -6.30 -9.66
N LYS A 127 16.72 -6.26 -10.64
CA LYS A 127 16.31 -5.01 -11.31
C LYS A 127 15.35 -4.14 -10.50
N SER A 128 14.54 -4.76 -9.63
CA SER A 128 13.60 -4.05 -8.76
C SER A 128 14.30 -3.61 -7.47
N GLN A 129 14.09 -2.34 -7.10
CA GLN A 129 14.43 -1.83 -5.77
C GLN A 129 13.35 -2.22 -4.73
N THR A 130 12.09 -2.34 -5.14
CA THR A 130 11.04 -2.95 -4.31
C THR A 130 11.28 -4.46 -4.22
N GLY A 131 11.35 -5.03 -3.02
CA GLY A 131 11.69 -6.45 -2.84
C GLY A 131 13.12 -6.77 -3.31
N TRP A 132 14.08 -5.87 -3.08
CA TRP A 132 15.47 -6.05 -3.52
C TRP A 132 16.22 -7.16 -2.74
N ASN A 133 15.90 -7.34 -1.46
CA ASN A 133 16.66 -8.19 -0.55
C ASN A 133 16.22 -9.66 -0.61
N LEU A 134 17.11 -10.57 -0.18
CA LEU A 134 16.78 -11.95 0.10
C LEU A 134 15.99 -12.04 1.42
N GLN A 135 15.06 -12.99 1.51
CA GLN A 135 14.44 -13.35 2.79
C GLN A 135 15.10 -14.61 3.32
N TYR A 136 15.47 -14.61 4.59
CA TYR A 136 16.11 -15.74 5.27
C TYR A 136 15.12 -16.44 6.21
N SER A 137 15.33 -17.72 6.48
CA SER A 137 14.73 -18.37 7.64
C SER A 137 15.29 -17.76 8.94
N ALA A 138 14.51 -17.84 10.03
CA ALA A 138 14.92 -17.27 11.33
C ALA A 138 16.22 -17.91 11.91
N ASP A 139 16.60 -19.10 11.43
CA ASP A 139 17.82 -19.81 11.79
C ASP A 139 18.96 -19.65 10.77
N GLU A 140 18.80 -18.78 9.77
CA GLU A 140 19.79 -18.46 8.71
C GLU A 140 20.33 -19.66 7.90
N LYS A 141 19.70 -20.83 7.95
CA LYS A 141 20.13 -21.99 7.14
C LYS A 141 19.70 -21.87 5.69
N LEU A 142 18.56 -21.26 5.44
CA LEU A 142 17.97 -21.10 4.11
C LEU A 142 17.67 -19.64 3.81
N CYS A 143 17.84 -19.24 2.56
CA CYS A 143 17.29 -17.99 2.05
C CYS A 143 16.60 -18.18 0.71
N ALA A 144 15.60 -17.35 0.44
CA ALA A 144 14.74 -17.43 -0.73
C ALA A 144 14.77 -16.14 -1.56
N ARG A 145 14.57 -16.29 -2.88
CA ARG A 145 14.47 -15.20 -3.85
C ARG A 145 13.37 -15.48 -4.88
N THR A 146 12.50 -14.51 -5.12
CA THR A 146 11.56 -14.58 -6.26
C THR A 146 12.32 -14.37 -7.58
N VAL A 147 12.05 -15.26 -8.53
CA VAL A 147 12.44 -15.16 -9.94
C VAL A 147 11.18 -15.36 -10.78
N THR A 148 11.21 -15.02 -12.07
CA THR A 148 10.05 -15.16 -12.97
C THR A 148 9.48 -16.58 -12.94
N ASN A 149 8.26 -16.72 -12.42
CA ASN A 149 7.50 -17.98 -12.26
C ASN A 149 8.02 -19.01 -11.23
N GLU A 150 9.04 -18.70 -10.43
CA GLU A 150 9.47 -19.58 -9.32
C GLU A 150 10.15 -18.81 -8.17
N VAL A 151 9.89 -19.23 -6.94
CA VAL A 151 10.69 -18.82 -5.76
C VAL A 151 11.78 -19.87 -5.56
N GLN A 152 13.03 -19.42 -5.59
CA GLN A 152 14.22 -20.27 -5.47
C GLN A 152 14.76 -20.20 -4.05
N PHE A 153 15.04 -21.37 -3.47
CA PHE A 153 15.64 -21.53 -2.15
C PHE A 153 17.10 -21.95 -2.30
N TYR A 154 17.96 -21.35 -1.48
CA TYR A 154 19.39 -21.59 -1.43
C TYR A 154 19.77 -21.90 0.03
N GLN A 155 20.82 -22.70 0.22
CA GLN A 155 21.50 -22.77 1.52
C GLN A 155 22.30 -21.49 1.68
N SER A 156 22.21 -20.82 2.82
CA SER A 156 22.73 -19.44 2.94
C SER A 156 24.26 -19.33 2.92
N ASP A 157 24.96 -20.44 3.13
CA ASP A 157 26.41 -20.60 2.97
C ASP A 157 26.85 -20.81 1.51
N ASN A 158 25.97 -21.33 0.64
CA ASN A 158 26.24 -21.56 -0.79
C ASN A 158 25.10 -21.07 -1.68
N LEU A 159 25.27 -19.84 -2.18
CA LEU A 159 24.30 -19.16 -3.04
C LEU A 159 24.51 -19.41 -4.54
N SER A 160 25.45 -20.28 -4.93
CA SER A 160 25.69 -20.64 -6.33
C SER A 160 24.70 -21.69 -6.85
N THR A 161 24.21 -22.56 -5.97
CA THR A 161 23.36 -23.71 -6.30
C THR A 161 21.98 -23.58 -5.67
N VAL A 162 20.92 -23.63 -6.48
CA VAL A 162 19.53 -23.69 -6.00
C VAL A 162 19.31 -25.02 -5.29
N TRP A 163 19.04 -24.97 -3.98
CA TRP A 163 18.75 -26.14 -3.15
C TRP A 163 17.36 -26.73 -3.45
N ASN A 164 16.34 -25.87 -3.59
CA ASN A 164 14.99 -26.27 -3.95
C ASN A 164 14.23 -25.09 -4.61
N LYS A 165 13.09 -25.33 -5.27
CA LYS A 165 12.31 -24.28 -5.93
C LYS A 165 10.80 -24.54 -5.91
N LEU A 166 10.05 -23.52 -5.51
CA LEU A 166 8.60 -23.47 -5.53
C LEU A 166 8.15 -22.82 -6.84
N ARG A 167 7.64 -23.64 -7.78
CA ARG A 167 7.18 -23.18 -9.11
C ARG A 167 5.74 -22.67 -9.07
N VAL A 168 5.55 -21.40 -9.40
CA VAL A 168 4.28 -20.69 -9.32
C VAL A 168 4.22 -19.65 -10.44
N GLU A 169 3.48 -19.91 -11.53
CA GLU A 169 3.39 -18.96 -12.66
C GLU A 169 2.82 -17.61 -12.17
N GLY A 170 3.47 -16.52 -12.57
CA GLY A 170 3.02 -15.17 -12.24
C GLY A 170 3.27 -14.74 -10.80
N VAL A 171 4.03 -15.50 -9.99
CA VAL A 171 4.49 -15.01 -8.67
C VAL A 171 5.18 -13.65 -8.81
N SER A 172 4.80 -12.71 -7.94
CA SER A 172 5.29 -11.33 -7.95
C SER A 172 5.91 -10.91 -6.62
N ASP A 173 5.40 -11.44 -5.50
CA ASP A 173 5.91 -11.19 -4.15
C ASP A 173 5.76 -12.44 -3.28
N PHE A 174 6.47 -12.48 -2.16
CA PHE A 174 6.47 -13.61 -1.20
C PHE A 174 6.83 -13.15 0.22
N ALA A 175 6.45 -13.95 1.22
CA ALA A 175 6.86 -13.75 2.61
C ALA A 175 7.16 -15.09 3.30
N LEU A 176 8.40 -15.28 3.75
CA LEU A 176 8.75 -16.35 4.68
C LEU A 176 8.16 -16.10 6.07
N SER A 177 7.72 -17.17 6.72
CA SER A 177 7.34 -17.19 8.14
C SER A 177 8.57 -16.92 9.03
N PRO A 178 8.46 -16.03 10.04
CA PRO A 178 9.50 -15.84 11.06
C PRO A 178 9.47 -16.93 12.16
N GLY A 179 8.42 -17.76 12.20
CA GLY A 179 8.24 -18.79 13.23
C GLY A 179 9.02 -20.07 12.97
N GLN A 180 8.98 -21.00 13.93
CA GLN A 180 9.60 -22.32 13.81
C GLN A 180 9.04 -23.14 12.63
N THR A 181 7.77 -22.92 12.27
CA THR A 181 7.17 -23.47 11.05
C THR A 181 7.70 -22.71 9.83
N GLN A 182 8.53 -23.39 9.02
CA GLN A 182 9.06 -22.89 7.75
C GLN A 182 7.97 -22.82 6.67
N SER A 183 6.98 -21.94 6.87
CA SER A 183 5.94 -21.65 5.89
C SER A 183 6.38 -20.51 4.95
N ILE A 184 5.92 -20.54 3.71
CA ILE A 184 6.09 -19.47 2.73
C ILE A 184 4.72 -19.06 2.17
N ALA A 185 4.42 -17.77 2.22
CA ALA A 185 3.35 -17.16 1.47
C ALA A 185 3.87 -16.66 0.12
N VAL A 186 3.11 -16.85 -0.96
CA VAL A 186 3.40 -16.31 -2.30
C VAL A 186 2.17 -15.59 -2.87
N PHE A 187 2.41 -14.50 -3.60
CA PHE A 187 1.36 -13.67 -4.20
C PHE A 187 1.43 -13.66 -5.74
N ILE A 188 0.28 -13.92 -6.35
CA ILE A 188 0.02 -13.89 -7.79
C ILE A 188 -1.04 -12.79 -8.04
N PRO A 189 -0.78 -11.74 -8.84
CA PRO A 189 -1.73 -10.68 -9.12
C PRO A 189 -2.74 -11.08 -10.22
N GLU A 190 -3.81 -10.29 -10.43
CA GLU A 190 -4.77 -10.51 -11.51
C GLU A 190 -4.08 -10.60 -12.89
N ARG A 191 -4.32 -11.69 -13.64
CA ARG A 191 -3.67 -11.90 -14.96
C ARG A 191 -4.52 -12.77 -15.89
N LYS A 192 -4.66 -12.34 -17.16
CA LYS A 192 -5.42 -13.08 -18.21
C LYS A 192 -6.86 -13.48 -17.78
N GLY A 193 -7.51 -12.71 -16.92
CA GLY A 193 -8.84 -13.01 -16.39
C GLY A 193 -8.88 -13.97 -15.19
N GLN A 194 -7.73 -14.45 -14.71
CA GLN A 194 -7.62 -15.13 -13.42
C GLN A 194 -7.64 -14.11 -12.27
N PRO A 195 -8.30 -14.42 -11.13
CA PRO A 195 -8.25 -13.60 -9.93
C PRO A 195 -6.83 -13.54 -9.36
N ALA A 196 -6.56 -12.55 -8.51
CA ALA A 196 -5.38 -12.52 -7.67
C ALA A 196 -5.46 -13.67 -6.63
N GLN A 197 -4.31 -14.20 -6.24
CA GLN A 197 -4.21 -15.35 -5.33
C GLN A 197 -3.05 -15.16 -4.36
N VAL A 198 -3.29 -15.40 -3.07
CA VAL A 198 -2.24 -15.71 -2.09
C VAL A 198 -2.30 -17.20 -1.78
N LYS A 199 -1.14 -17.86 -1.78
CA LYS A 199 -0.96 -19.28 -1.46
C LYS A 199 0.10 -19.44 -0.39
N VAL A 200 -0.16 -20.32 0.58
CA VAL A 200 0.77 -20.69 1.64
C VAL A 200 1.20 -22.13 1.45
N PHE A 201 2.52 -22.37 1.42
CA PHE A 201 3.14 -23.69 1.37
C PHE A 201 4.00 -23.90 2.62
N ILE A 202 4.37 -25.15 2.89
CA ILE A 202 5.43 -25.48 3.85
C ILE A 202 6.70 -25.78 3.04
N VAL A 203 7.85 -25.35 3.53
CA VAL A 203 9.17 -25.66 2.96
C VAL A 203 9.66 -26.96 3.61
N PRO A 204 10.08 -28.00 2.86
CA PRO A 204 10.17 -28.09 1.39
C PRO A 204 8.94 -28.71 0.67
N GLN A 205 7.82 -28.96 1.36
CA GLN A 205 6.64 -29.66 0.81
C GLN A 205 5.81 -28.79 -0.17
N PHE A 206 6.28 -28.68 -1.41
CA PHE A 206 5.66 -27.85 -2.46
C PHE A 206 4.62 -28.56 -3.35
N SER A 207 4.15 -29.76 -2.97
CA SER A 207 3.19 -30.55 -3.78
C SER A 207 1.80 -29.93 -3.86
N ALA A 208 1.33 -29.27 -2.79
CA ALA A 208 0.07 -28.54 -2.73
C ALA A 208 0.17 -27.37 -1.72
N PRO A 209 -0.59 -26.27 -1.92
CA PRO A 209 -0.70 -25.23 -0.91
C PRO A 209 -1.53 -25.71 0.28
N VAL A 210 -1.09 -25.39 1.50
CA VAL A 210 -1.77 -25.70 2.77
C VAL A 210 -2.89 -24.71 3.06
N SER A 211 -2.75 -23.46 2.61
CA SER A 211 -3.84 -22.46 2.58
C SER A 211 -3.78 -21.71 1.26
N GLN A 212 -4.93 -21.31 0.72
CA GLN A 212 -4.98 -20.42 -0.44
C GLN A 212 -6.22 -19.54 -0.42
N LYS A 213 -6.07 -18.27 -0.78
CA LYS A 213 -7.17 -17.31 -0.94
C LYS A 213 -7.12 -16.66 -2.30
N SER A 214 -8.21 -16.80 -3.06
CA SER A 214 -8.45 -16.07 -4.31
C SER A 214 -9.29 -14.82 -4.04
N PHE A 215 -8.94 -13.70 -4.66
CA PHE A 215 -9.70 -12.45 -4.57
C PHE A 215 -9.57 -11.64 -5.87
N PHE A 216 -10.56 -10.78 -6.12
CA PHE A 216 -10.49 -9.74 -7.15
C PHE A 216 -10.07 -8.42 -6.50
N LYS A 217 -9.73 -7.41 -7.32
CA LYS A 217 -9.21 -6.11 -6.85
C LYS A 217 -7.94 -6.28 -6.01
N GLY A 218 -6.97 -7.01 -6.58
CA GLY A 218 -5.67 -7.30 -5.98
C GLY A 218 -4.52 -7.01 -6.94
N ASP A 219 -4.18 -5.73 -7.12
CA ASP A 219 -3.03 -5.32 -7.94
C ASP A 219 -1.72 -5.47 -7.12
N LYS A 220 -1.80 -5.19 -5.82
CA LYS A 220 -0.72 -5.27 -4.83
C LYS A 220 -1.21 -5.92 -3.53
N VAL A 221 -0.28 -6.44 -2.74
CA VAL A 221 -0.54 -6.88 -1.36
C VAL A 221 0.56 -6.37 -0.42
N GLN A 222 0.27 -6.38 0.88
CA GLN A 222 1.27 -6.52 1.93
C GLN A 222 1.03 -7.84 2.67
N LEU A 223 2.07 -8.65 2.79
CA LEU A 223 2.07 -9.93 3.50
C LEU A 223 2.72 -9.73 4.88
N LYS A 224 1.92 -9.74 5.96
CA LYS A 224 2.40 -9.53 7.34
C LYS A 224 2.14 -10.77 8.19
N TRP A 225 3.15 -11.61 8.40
CA TRP A 225 3.11 -12.72 9.37
C TRP A 225 3.06 -12.20 10.82
N ASN A 226 2.41 -12.94 11.72
CA ASN A 226 2.62 -12.78 13.15
C ASN A 226 4.01 -13.33 13.56
N ALA A 227 4.54 -12.92 14.72
CA ALA A 227 5.89 -13.29 15.14
C ALA A 227 6.06 -14.81 15.38
N SER A 228 4.98 -15.52 15.74
CA SER A 228 4.97 -16.99 15.85
C SER A 228 4.89 -17.73 14.50
N GLY A 229 4.72 -17.03 13.37
CA GLY A 229 4.64 -17.65 12.04
C GLY A 229 3.39 -18.51 11.77
N THR A 230 2.36 -18.38 12.61
CA THR A 230 1.14 -19.22 12.55
C THR A 230 0.00 -18.58 11.77
N THR A 231 0.02 -17.26 11.57
CA THR A 231 -1.08 -16.53 10.92
C THR A 231 -0.55 -15.36 10.11
N LEU A 232 -1.08 -15.21 8.89
CA LEU A 232 -0.71 -14.22 7.90
C LEU A 232 -1.84 -13.22 7.71
N ILE A 233 -1.54 -11.93 7.87
CA ILE A 233 -2.35 -10.83 7.33
C ILE A 233 -2.00 -10.63 5.86
N VAL A 234 -3.03 -10.61 5.02
CA VAL A 234 -2.96 -10.17 3.62
C VAL A 234 -3.76 -8.88 3.50
N LEU A 235 -3.07 -7.75 3.38
CA LEU A 235 -3.69 -6.47 3.02
C LEU A 235 -3.60 -6.30 1.51
N ALA A 236 -4.69 -6.56 0.79
CA ALA A 236 -4.78 -6.40 -0.65
C ALA A 236 -5.18 -4.96 -1.02
N GLN A 237 -4.64 -4.47 -2.13
CA GLN A 237 -4.82 -3.10 -2.62
C GLN A 237 -5.02 -3.07 -4.13
N THR A 238 -5.92 -2.21 -4.60
CA THR A 238 -6.09 -1.85 -6.02
C THR A 238 -5.61 -0.42 -6.25
N GLU A 239 -4.95 -0.14 -7.38
CA GLU A 239 -4.45 1.21 -7.68
C GLU A 239 -5.54 2.19 -8.15
N VAL A 240 -6.52 1.69 -8.91
CA VAL A 240 -7.64 2.50 -9.44
C VAL A 240 -8.94 1.71 -9.30
N ASP A 241 -9.89 2.22 -8.52
CA ASP A 241 -11.22 1.60 -8.46
C ASP A 241 -11.93 1.76 -9.81
N ARG A 242 -12.20 0.63 -10.47
CA ARG A 242 -12.87 0.58 -11.78
C ARG A 242 -14.33 1.08 -11.72
N THR A 243 -14.91 1.31 -10.52
CA THR A 243 -16.23 1.96 -10.36
C THR A 243 -16.15 3.49 -10.21
N GLY A 244 -14.94 4.07 -10.17
CA GLY A 244 -14.71 5.52 -10.09
C GLY A 244 -15.05 6.17 -8.76
N LYS A 245 -15.35 5.38 -7.70
CA LYS A 245 -15.73 5.91 -6.38
C LYS A 245 -14.55 6.44 -5.59
N SER A 246 -13.36 5.86 -5.78
CA SER A 246 -12.15 6.19 -5.03
C SER A 246 -10.95 6.38 -5.98
N TYR A 247 -10.32 7.56 -5.89
CA TYR A 247 -9.04 7.84 -6.57
C TYR A 247 -7.86 7.09 -5.93
N TYR A 248 -8.01 6.65 -4.67
CA TYR A 248 -7.03 5.86 -3.93
C TYR A 248 -7.30 4.35 -3.98
N GLY A 249 -8.18 3.92 -4.88
CA GLY A 249 -8.57 2.51 -5.05
C GLY A 249 -9.37 1.95 -3.88
N GLU A 250 -9.29 0.62 -3.71
CA GLU A 250 -9.96 -0.15 -2.65
C GLU A 250 -8.90 -0.98 -1.90
N THR A 251 -9.09 -1.15 -0.59
CA THR A 251 -8.22 -1.94 0.28
C THR A 251 -9.04 -3.01 1.00
N THR A 252 -8.65 -4.27 0.90
CA THR A 252 -9.32 -5.40 1.57
C THR A 252 -8.34 -6.18 2.44
N LEU A 253 -8.86 -6.77 3.53
CA LEU A 253 -8.06 -7.44 4.55
C LEU A 253 -8.49 -8.89 4.70
N TYR A 254 -7.52 -9.80 4.68
CA TYR A 254 -7.73 -11.23 4.89
C TYR A 254 -6.75 -11.78 5.92
N LEU A 255 -7.15 -12.84 6.62
CA LEU A 255 -6.29 -13.67 7.46
C LEU A 255 -6.21 -15.08 6.89
N LEU A 256 -4.99 -15.61 6.75
CA LEU A 256 -4.75 -17.01 6.39
C LEU A 256 -3.98 -17.69 7.53
N SER A 257 -4.41 -18.88 7.95
CA SER A 257 -3.62 -19.73 8.86
C SER A 257 -2.49 -20.45 8.11
N ALA A 258 -1.30 -20.53 8.72
CA ALA A 258 -0.18 -21.32 8.20
C ALA A 258 -0.54 -22.81 8.04
N SER A 259 -1.44 -23.31 8.89
CA SER A 259 -1.93 -24.70 8.91
C SER A 259 -3.20 -24.93 8.07
N GLY A 260 -3.70 -23.94 7.34
CA GLY A 260 -4.95 -24.06 6.57
C GLY A 260 -6.23 -24.00 7.42
N ALA A 261 -6.13 -23.92 8.75
CA ALA A 261 -7.26 -23.98 9.67
C ALA A 261 -8.34 -22.87 9.52
N PHE A 262 -8.04 -21.76 8.85
CA PHE A 262 -9.00 -20.71 8.47
C PHE A 262 -8.41 -19.77 7.40
N ASP A 263 -9.30 -19.14 6.61
CA ASP A 263 -8.99 -18.21 5.51
C ASP A 263 -9.95 -16.99 5.46
N SER A 264 -10.20 -16.34 6.60
CA SER A 264 -11.24 -15.30 6.75
C SER A 264 -10.95 -13.99 6.00
N ARG A 265 -11.99 -13.38 5.41
CA ARG A 265 -12.02 -11.92 5.16
C ARG A 265 -12.29 -11.22 6.50
N ILE A 266 -11.69 -10.05 6.71
CA ILE A 266 -12.07 -9.15 7.81
C ILE A 266 -13.07 -8.13 7.28
N ASP A 267 -14.27 -8.15 7.83
CA ASP A 267 -15.29 -7.14 7.54
C ASP A 267 -15.10 -5.93 8.45
N LEU A 268 -15.01 -4.75 7.84
CA LEU A 268 -14.69 -3.48 8.50
C LEU A 268 -15.93 -2.59 8.46
N ASP A 269 -16.43 -2.22 9.64
CA ASP A 269 -17.74 -1.59 9.84
C ASP A 269 -17.77 -0.06 9.65
N LYS A 270 -16.73 0.52 9.03
CA LYS A 270 -16.69 1.92 8.61
C LYS A 270 -16.11 2.03 7.20
N GLU A 271 -16.86 2.66 6.29
CA GLU A 271 -16.42 2.86 4.90
C GLU A 271 -15.15 3.73 4.84
N GLY A 272 -14.22 3.35 3.96
CA GLY A 272 -13.00 4.08 3.65
C GLY A 272 -11.78 3.15 3.55
N PRO A 273 -10.58 3.71 3.34
CA PRO A 273 -9.35 2.92 3.23
C PRO A 273 -8.88 2.38 4.58
N ILE A 274 -8.05 1.34 4.53
CA ILE A 274 -7.22 0.90 5.65
C ILE A 274 -5.94 1.75 5.64
N HIS A 275 -5.68 2.47 6.73
CA HIS A 275 -4.51 3.34 6.88
C HIS A 275 -3.29 2.57 7.39
N ASP A 276 -3.49 1.69 8.37
CA ASP A 276 -2.42 0.88 8.97
C ASP A 276 -2.97 -0.43 9.57
N VAL A 277 -2.10 -1.44 9.61
CA VAL A 277 -2.36 -2.77 10.18
C VAL A 277 -1.09 -3.30 10.85
N SER A 278 -1.16 -3.62 12.13
CA SER A 278 0.01 -4.02 12.93
C SER A 278 -0.31 -5.21 13.84
N TRP A 279 0.59 -6.19 13.91
CA TRP A 279 0.47 -7.32 14.85
C TRP A 279 0.96 -6.91 16.24
N ASN A 280 0.29 -7.40 17.29
CA ASN A 280 0.89 -7.44 18.61
C ASN A 280 2.00 -8.51 18.62
N PRO A 281 3.22 -8.24 19.15
CA PRO A 281 4.28 -9.25 19.31
C PRO A 281 3.81 -10.56 19.98
N ASN A 282 2.81 -10.50 20.87
CA ASN A 282 2.19 -11.67 21.50
C ASN A 282 1.53 -12.65 20.50
N SER A 283 1.41 -12.26 19.22
CA SER A 283 0.92 -13.04 18.09
C SER A 283 -0.53 -13.54 18.17
N LYS A 284 -1.30 -13.07 19.17
CA LYS A 284 -2.69 -13.46 19.45
C LYS A 284 -3.72 -12.42 18.98
N GLU A 285 -3.28 -11.22 18.60
CA GLU A 285 -4.12 -10.10 18.18
C GLU A 285 -3.37 -9.09 17.32
N PHE A 286 -4.12 -8.27 16.58
CA PHE A 286 -3.62 -7.21 15.72
C PHE A 286 -4.54 -5.98 15.77
N GLY A 287 -4.00 -4.82 15.44
CA GLY A 287 -4.73 -3.56 15.32
C GLY A 287 -4.92 -3.16 13.87
N VAL A 288 -6.08 -2.57 13.55
CA VAL A 288 -6.39 -1.99 12.23
C VAL A 288 -6.89 -0.56 12.44
N VAL A 289 -6.35 0.39 11.67
CA VAL A 289 -6.88 1.77 11.56
C VAL A 289 -7.55 1.91 10.19
N TYR A 290 -8.84 2.22 10.14
CA TYR A 290 -9.64 2.17 8.90
C TYR A 290 -10.78 3.19 8.84
N GLY A 291 -11.29 3.38 7.63
CA GLY A 291 -12.42 4.25 7.32
C GLY A 291 -12.03 5.70 7.04
N TYR A 292 -12.96 6.50 6.53
CA TYR A 292 -12.72 7.93 6.34
C TYR A 292 -12.52 8.66 7.67
N MET A 293 -11.73 9.74 7.65
CA MET A 293 -11.39 10.53 8.85
C MET A 293 -12.63 11.23 9.45
N PRO A 294 -12.84 11.19 10.78
CA PRO A 294 -12.01 10.57 11.82
C PRO A 294 -12.07 9.04 11.75
N ALA A 295 -10.90 8.40 11.64
CA ALA A 295 -10.80 6.96 11.41
C ALA A 295 -11.24 6.16 12.65
N LYS A 296 -11.68 4.93 12.41
CA LYS A 296 -11.93 3.94 13.46
C LYS A 296 -10.67 3.11 13.67
N THR A 297 -10.35 2.82 14.94
CA THR A 297 -9.24 1.92 15.29
C THR A 297 -9.76 0.77 16.14
N THR A 298 -9.52 -0.46 15.69
CA THR A 298 -10.08 -1.67 16.29
C THR A 298 -9.00 -2.72 16.49
N ILE A 299 -9.00 -3.35 17.67
CA ILE A 299 -8.19 -4.53 17.99
C ILE A 299 -8.99 -5.77 17.63
N PHE A 300 -8.38 -6.69 16.87
CA PHE A 300 -8.94 -7.98 16.47
C PHE A 300 -8.10 -9.13 17.04
N ASN A 301 -8.72 -10.24 17.42
CA ASN A 301 -7.98 -11.46 17.76
C ASN A 301 -7.39 -12.14 16.50
N PHE A 302 -6.53 -13.14 16.68
CA PHE A 302 -5.88 -13.89 15.58
C PHE A 302 -6.84 -14.60 14.60
N ARG A 303 -8.14 -14.68 14.90
CA ARG A 303 -9.20 -15.20 14.00
C ARG A 303 -10.00 -14.10 13.29
N GLY A 304 -9.67 -12.82 13.53
CA GLY A 304 -10.37 -11.69 12.92
C GLY A 304 -11.63 -11.23 13.66
N VAL A 305 -11.85 -11.67 14.90
CA VAL A 305 -13.00 -11.21 15.70
C VAL A 305 -12.61 -9.94 16.46
N PRO A 306 -13.38 -8.84 16.39
CA PRO A 306 -13.09 -7.60 17.11
C PRO A 306 -13.17 -7.80 18.63
N LYS A 307 -12.18 -7.27 19.35
CA LYS A 307 -12.07 -7.26 20.82
C LYS A 307 -12.40 -5.90 21.42
N HIS A 308 -11.87 -4.83 20.85
CA HIS A 308 -11.93 -3.47 21.41
C HIS A 308 -11.93 -2.42 20.30
N ASN A 309 -12.68 -1.34 20.49
CA ASN A 309 -12.72 -0.18 19.61
C ASN A 309 -12.25 1.04 20.40
N PHE A 310 -11.23 1.74 19.92
CA PHE A 310 -10.82 3.03 20.50
C PHE A 310 -11.79 4.14 20.07
N PRO A 311 -11.84 5.28 20.78
CA PRO A 311 -12.62 6.44 20.36
C PRO A 311 -12.29 6.88 18.92
N LEU A 312 -13.32 7.33 18.18
CA LEU A 312 -13.10 7.94 16.86
C LEU A 312 -12.21 9.16 17.01
N ALA A 313 -11.17 9.25 16.19
CA ALA A 313 -10.19 10.33 16.24
C ALA A 313 -9.45 10.46 14.89
N PRO A 314 -8.82 11.62 14.60
CA PRO A 314 -7.91 11.76 13.47
C PRO A 314 -6.60 10.98 13.77
N ARG A 315 -6.57 9.70 13.38
CA ARG A 315 -5.47 8.74 13.61
C ARG A 315 -5.27 7.89 12.35
N ASN A 316 -4.03 7.56 12.00
CA ASN A 316 -3.65 6.79 10.82
C ASN A 316 -2.52 5.78 11.06
N THR A 317 -2.10 5.53 12.31
CA THR A 317 -1.00 4.63 12.65
C THR A 317 -1.27 3.92 13.97
N ILE A 318 -0.94 2.62 14.05
CA ILE A 318 -1.06 1.80 15.26
C ILE A 318 0.20 0.96 15.50
N GLN A 319 0.82 1.11 16.68
CA GLN A 319 2.04 0.39 17.04
C GLN A 319 1.95 -0.21 18.44
N PHE A 320 2.13 -1.52 18.54
CA PHE A 320 2.30 -2.21 19.82
C PHE A 320 3.75 -2.06 20.31
N SER A 321 3.91 -1.90 21.62
CA SER A 321 5.20 -2.01 22.31
C SER A 321 5.83 -3.41 22.11
N PRO A 322 7.16 -3.57 22.19
CA PRO A 322 7.84 -4.86 21.98
C PRO A 322 7.34 -6.00 22.88
N HIS A 323 6.90 -5.66 24.10
CA HIS A 323 6.36 -6.60 25.08
C HIS A 323 4.86 -6.90 24.90
N GLY A 324 4.17 -6.22 23.97
CA GLY A 324 2.76 -6.46 23.65
C GLY A 324 1.73 -5.92 24.65
N ARG A 325 2.15 -5.25 25.73
CA ARG A 325 1.25 -4.68 26.76
C ARG A 325 0.69 -3.30 26.41
N PHE A 326 1.53 -2.41 25.89
CA PHE A 326 1.12 -1.05 25.53
C PHE A 326 0.87 -0.94 24.02
N VAL A 327 -0.10 -0.10 23.65
CA VAL A 327 -0.40 0.23 22.26
C VAL A 327 -0.51 1.74 22.08
N LEU A 328 0.15 2.23 21.03
CA LEU A 328 0.15 3.61 20.55
C LEU A 328 -0.83 3.70 19.37
N VAL A 329 -1.72 4.69 19.41
CA VAL A 329 -2.61 5.05 18.29
C VAL A 329 -2.39 6.52 17.96
N ALA A 330 -1.88 6.81 16.76
CA ALA A 330 -1.38 8.14 16.42
C ALA A 330 -1.88 8.66 15.06
N GLY A 331 -1.82 9.98 14.89
CA GLY A 331 -2.15 10.68 13.65
C GLY A 331 -0.97 11.50 13.13
N PHE A 332 -0.22 10.95 12.17
CA PHE A 332 0.98 11.55 11.58
C PHE A 332 0.76 12.12 10.17
N GLY A 333 1.77 12.82 9.64
CA GLY A 333 1.77 13.32 8.26
C GLY A 333 0.96 14.59 8.07
N ASN A 334 -0.28 14.46 7.56
CA ASN A 334 -1.21 15.58 7.38
C ASN A 334 -2.16 15.79 8.59
N LEU A 335 -1.97 15.00 9.64
CA LEU A 335 -2.69 15.08 10.91
C LEU A 335 -1.80 15.75 11.98
N ALA A 336 -2.40 16.19 13.09
CA ALA A 336 -1.77 17.07 14.08
C ALA A 336 -0.59 16.47 14.89
N GLY A 337 -0.13 15.25 14.61
CA GLY A 337 0.95 14.59 15.36
C GLY A 337 0.54 14.08 16.75
N GLN A 338 -0.76 14.04 17.05
CA GLN A 338 -1.27 13.50 18.31
C GLN A 338 -1.05 11.99 18.39
N MET A 339 -0.56 11.52 19.54
CA MET A 339 -0.36 10.11 19.86
C MET A 339 -1.07 9.80 21.18
N ASP A 340 -1.95 8.82 21.16
CA ASP A 340 -2.64 8.30 22.35
C ASP A 340 -2.00 6.98 22.78
N LEU A 341 -1.69 6.86 24.07
CA LEU A 341 -1.02 5.69 24.66
C LEU A 341 -1.97 4.95 25.59
N TYR A 342 -2.11 3.63 25.42
CA TYR A 342 -3.05 2.78 26.16
C TYR A 342 -2.35 1.56 26.80
N ASP A 343 -2.76 1.22 28.02
CA ASP A 343 -2.34 0.00 28.76
C ASP A 343 -3.38 -1.11 28.54
N MET A 344 -3.05 -2.12 27.72
CA MET A 344 -4.00 -3.17 27.33
C MET A 344 -4.38 -4.06 28.53
N ASP A 345 -3.43 -4.35 29.41
CA ASP A 345 -3.65 -5.15 30.62
C ASP A 345 -4.63 -4.47 31.59
N LYS A 346 -4.66 -3.13 31.61
CA LYS A 346 -5.63 -2.32 32.35
C LYS A 346 -6.90 -2.04 31.53
N ASN A 347 -7.38 -3.03 30.77
CA ASN A 347 -8.57 -2.94 29.92
C ASN A 347 -8.53 -1.73 28.96
N TYR A 348 -7.42 -1.58 28.25
CA TYR A 348 -7.18 -0.48 27.30
C TYR A 348 -7.29 0.92 27.94
N HIS A 349 -6.90 1.05 29.21
CA HIS A 349 -6.92 2.34 29.89
C HIS A 349 -5.95 3.32 29.22
N LYS A 350 -6.45 4.52 28.89
CA LYS A 350 -5.65 5.58 28.26
C LYS A 350 -4.72 6.22 29.29
N ILE A 351 -3.41 5.98 29.12
CA ILE A 351 -2.35 6.52 29.97
C ILE A 351 -2.23 8.03 29.76
N THR A 352 -2.17 8.47 28.51
CA THR A 352 -1.87 9.86 28.16
C THR A 352 -2.20 10.18 26.69
N THR A 353 -2.16 11.47 26.34
CA THR A 353 -2.06 11.98 24.96
C THR A 353 -0.86 12.92 24.88
N VAL A 354 0.00 12.71 23.89
CA VAL A 354 1.11 13.63 23.56
C VAL A 354 0.97 14.16 22.13
N GLU A 355 1.68 15.25 21.82
CA GLU A 355 1.67 15.87 20.49
C GLU A 355 3.10 16.00 19.94
N ALA A 356 3.42 15.09 19.02
CA ALA A 356 4.61 15.08 18.19
C ALA A 356 4.27 15.63 16.79
N SER A 357 3.92 16.91 16.74
CA SER A 357 3.61 17.66 15.53
C SER A 357 4.69 17.45 14.46
N ASN A 358 4.29 17.33 13.19
CA ASN A 358 5.19 17.12 12.03
C ASN A 358 6.03 15.82 12.03
N ALA A 359 5.82 14.87 12.95
CA ALA A 359 6.57 13.60 12.95
C ALA A 359 6.31 12.75 11.68
N SER A 360 7.38 12.23 11.09
CA SER A 360 7.39 11.32 9.94
C SER A 360 7.82 9.90 10.32
N VAL A 361 8.57 9.75 11.41
CA VAL A 361 9.00 8.47 12.01
C VAL A 361 8.40 8.37 13.42
N CYS A 362 7.93 7.17 13.78
CA CYS A 362 7.50 6.80 15.12
C CYS A 362 7.97 5.36 15.39
N ALA A 363 8.63 5.12 16.53
CA ALA A 363 9.07 3.78 16.94
C ALA A 363 9.21 3.66 18.46
N TRP A 364 8.70 2.56 19.02
CA TRP A 364 8.96 2.17 20.41
C TRP A 364 10.45 1.83 20.62
N SER A 365 10.99 2.18 21.78
CA SER A 365 12.29 1.68 22.24
C SER A 365 12.23 0.17 22.57
N PRO A 366 13.37 -0.55 22.56
CA PRO A 366 13.39 -2.00 22.82
C PRO A 366 12.84 -2.42 24.19
N ASP A 367 12.94 -1.55 25.20
CA ASP A 367 12.41 -1.73 26.56
C ASP A 367 10.91 -1.41 26.71
N GLY A 368 10.26 -0.92 25.64
CA GLY A 368 8.86 -0.49 25.64
C GLY A 368 8.53 0.68 26.56
N GLN A 369 9.52 1.40 27.11
CA GLN A 369 9.30 2.52 28.05
C GLN A 369 9.28 3.88 27.35
N TYR A 370 9.88 3.98 26.15
CA TYR A 370 10.03 5.22 25.41
C TYR A 370 9.48 5.11 23.98
N ILE A 371 9.15 6.26 23.41
CA ILE A 371 8.70 6.43 22.03
C ILE A 371 9.62 7.44 21.36
N LEU A 372 10.35 7.00 20.34
CA LEU A 372 11.04 7.87 19.40
C LEU A 372 10.03 8.44 18.42
N THR A 373 10.04 9.75 18.26
CA THR A 373 9.44 10.44 17.11
C THR A 373 10.46 11.33 16.45
N ALA A 374 10.49 11.36 15.13
CA ALA A 374 11.38 12.25 14.39
C ALA A 374 10.72 12.82 13.14
N THR A 375 11.21 13.97 12.71
CA THR A 375 10.80 14.66 11.49
C THR A 375 11.95 14.63 10.51
N THR A 376 11.73 14.03 9.35
CA THR A 376 12.80 13.62 8.41
C THR A 376 12.64 14.22 7.01
N SER A 377 13.77 14.68 6.49
CA SER A 377 13.98 15.05 5.09
C SER A 377 14.09 13.79 4.21
N PRO A 378 13.66 13.84 2.94
CA PRO A 378 13.14 15.01 2.22
C PRO A 378 11.64 15.27 2.41
N ARG A 379 10.92 14.47 3.22
CA ARG A 379 9.45 14.55 3.35
C ARG A 379 8.99 15.89 3.93
N LEU A 380 9.71 16.40 4.93
CA LEU A 380 9.59 17.77 5.42
C LEU A 380 11.00 18.28 5.76
N ARG A 381 11.29 19.55 5.49
CA ARG A 381 12.60 20.20 5.78
C ARG A 381 12.51 21.27 6.89
N VAL A 382 11.43 21.24 7.65
CA VAL A 382 11.14 22.12 8.78
C VAL A 382 11.05 21.23 10.02
N ASP A 383 11.39 21.76 11.19
CA ASP A 383 11.40 21.05 12.50
C ASP A 383 12.13 19.69 12.48
N ASN A 384 13.13 19.51 11.61
CA ASN A 384 13.89 18.26 11.51
C ASN A 384 14.66 18.01 12.82
N GLY A 385 14.70 16.75 13.25
CA GLY A 385 15.26 16.39 14.55
C GLY A 385 14.61 15.18 15.19
N VAL A 386 15.10 14.88 16.40
CA VAL A 386 14.77 13.70 17.21
C VAL A 386 14.08 14.14 18.51
N ARG A 387 12.98 13.48 18.86
CA ARG A 387 12.26 13.63 20.14
C ARG A 387 12.01 12.27 20.75
N ILE A 388 12.36 12.11 22.02
CA ILE A 388 12.12 10.87 22.79
C ILE A 388 11.14 11.19 23.91
N TRP A 389 10.01 10.49 23.93
CA TRP A 389 8.97 10.61 24.94
C TRP A 389 9.00 9.39 25.86
N HIS A 390 8.75 9.56 27.14
CA HIS A 390 8.45 8.43 28.04
C HIS A 390 6.97 8.03 27.91
N LEU A 391 6.64 6.78 28.22
CA LEU A 391 5.28 6.21 28.19
C LEU A 391 4.22 7.03 28.97
N SER A 392 4.63 7.73 30.05
CA SER A 392 3.73 8.63 30.80
C SER A 392 3.37 9.93 30.05
N GLY A 393 4.04 10.22 28.94
CA GLY A 393 3.84 11.40 28.10
C GLY A 393 4.83 12.55 28.33
N GLY A 394 5.76 12.41 29.28
CA GLY A 394 6.85 13.37 29.44
C GLY A 394 7.83 13.34 28.28
N LEU A 395 8.18 14.49 27.71
CA LEU A 395 9.31 14.61 26.78
C LEU A 395 10.60 14.43 27.56
N MET A 396 11.44 13.47 27.14
CA MET A 396 12.70 13.11 27.81
C MET A 396 13.93 13.67 27.10
N TYR A 397 13.91 13.72 25.76
CA TYR A 397 15.01 14.27 24.96
C TYR A 397 14.46 15.00 23.72
N ASN A 398 15.13 16.08 23.32
CA ASN A 398 14.92 16.80 22.05
C ASN A 398 16.27 17.22 21.46
N GLU A 399 16.46 17.01 20.16
CA GLU A 399 17.62 17.49 19.39
C GLU A 399 17.17 17.93 18.00
N GLU A 400 17.45 19.19 17.65
CA GLU A 400 17.10 19.77 16.35
C GLU A 400 18.28 19.59 15.36
N MET A 401 17.97 19.18 14.13
CA MET A 401 18.96 18.77 13.12
C MET A 401 18.59 19.38 11.76
N THR A 402 19.55 19.99 11.06
CA THR A 402 19.25 20.77 9.83
C THR A 402 18.63 19.93 8.71
N GLU A 403 19.15 18.74 8.44
CA GLU A 403 18.51 17.74 7.58
C GLU A 403 18.77 16.34 8.18
N LEU A 404 17.73 15.72 8.74
CA LEU A 404 17.73 14.36 9.26
C LEU A 404 17.10 13.43 8.22
N TYR A 405 17.83 12.43 7.72
CA TYR A 405 17.34 11.53 6.67
C TYR A 405 16.80 10.21 7.20
N ASP A 406 17.41 9.69 8.27
CA ASP A 406 17.07 8.40 8.86
C ASP A 406 17.40 8.41 10.36
N VAL A 407 16.59 7.73 11.16
CA VAL A 407 16.84 7.49 12.59
C VAL A 407 16.10 6.25 13.05
N THR A 408 16.79 5.38 13.79
CA THR A 408 16.25 4.12 14.26
C THR A 408 16.87 3.68 15.58
N TRP A 409 16.09 2.97 16.39
CA TRP A 409 16.61 2.28 17.57
C TRP A 409 17.51 1.11 17.15
N ARG A 410 18.54 0.84 17.95
CA ARG A 410 19.23 -0.44 17.94
C ARG A 410 18.23 -1.54 18.33
N PRO A 411 18.02 -2.58 17.51
CA PRO A 411 17.25 -3.74 17.94
C PRO A 411 17.96 -4.40 19.13
N GLN A 412 17.24 -4.63 20.24
CA GLN A 412 17.75 -5.33 21.42
C GLN A 412 16.66 -6.33 21.86
N SER A 413 17.01 -7.49 22.41
CA SER A 413 16.01 -8.50 22.76
C SER A 413 15.24 -8.12 24.04
N ILE A 414 13.99 -8.57 24.13
CA ILE A 414 13.16 -8.37 25.32
C ILE A 414 13.74 -9.08 26.57
N ASP A 415 14.66 -10.02 26.40
CA ASP A 415 15.39 -10.68 27.48
C ASP A 415 16.54 -9.82 28.04
N GLN A 416 17.11 -8.94 27.20
CA GLN A 416 18.09 -7.93 27.62
C GLN A 416 17.43 -6.72 28.28
N HIS A 417 16.21 -6.40 27.85
CA HIS A 417 15.37 -5.30 28.35
C HIS A 417 13.99 -5.80 28.81
N PRO A 418 13.90 -6.56 29.92
CA PRO A 418 12.61 -7.01 30.43
C PRO A 418 11.76 -5.84 30.90
N LEU A 419 10.45 -5.89 30.62
CA LEU A 419 9.53 -4.83 31.01
C LEU A 419 9.37 -4.77 32.54
N GLY A 420 9.96 -3.75 33.15
CA GLY A 420 9.75 -3.41 34.56
C GLY A 420 8.43 -2.66 34.79
N GLU A 421 8.42 -1.75 35.77
CA GLU A 421 7.27 -0.88 36.05
C GLU A 421 7.50 0.57 35.56
N PRO A 422 7.35 0.86 34.25
CA PRO A 422 7.64 2.20 33.69
C PRO A 422 6.76 3.31 34.28
N LEU A 423 5.56 2.98 34.77
CA LEU A 423 4.63 3.97 35.33
C LEU A 423 4.83 4.24 36.83
N THR A 424 5.66 3.46 37.53
CA THR A 424 5.87 3.60 38.99
C THR A 424 7.04 4.53 39.33
N LYS A 425 8.06 4.62 38.47
CA LYS A 425 9.22 5.51 38.64
C LYS A 425 9.43 6.32 37.37
N LEU A 426 9.05 7.60 37.39
CA LEU A 426 9.23 8.49 36.25
C LEU A 426 10.70 8.94 36.13
N PRO A 427 11.35 8.78 34.96
CA PRO A 427 12.69 9.32 34.72
C PRO A 427 12.70 10.85 34.67
N ALA A 428 13.84 11.44 35.02
CA ALA A 428 14.05 12.89 34.90
C ALA A 428 14.34 13.26 33.43
N PRO A 429 13.71 14.30 32.86
CA PRO A 429 14.01 14.77 31.51
C PRO A 429 15.46 15.26 31.37
N HIS A 430 16.07 15.01 30.21
CA HIS A 430 17.34 15.63 29.80
C HIS A 430 17.16 17.15 29.63
N PRO A 431 18.16 18.01 29.95
CA PRO A 431 18.02 19.46 29.85
C PRO A 431 17.56 20.00 28.49
N SER A 432 17.86 19.30 27.39
CA SER A 432 17.36 19.70 26.05
C SER A 432 15.85 19.56 25.88
N ALA A 433 15.21 18.60 26.56
CA ALA A 433 13.75 18.49 26.60
C ALA A 433 13.13 19.62 27.44
N THR A 434 13.73 19.95 28.59
CA THR A 434 13.29 21.07 29.43
C THR A 434 13.40 22.40 28.70
N ALA A 435 14.51 22.63 27.97
CA ALA A 435 14.71 23.82 27.14
C ALA A 435 13.65 23.92 26.04
N TYR A 436 13.41 22.84 25.29
CA TYR A 436 12.38 22.80 24.24
C TYR A 436 10.96 23.01 24.78
N MET A 437 10.62 22.43 25.94
CA MET A 437 9.33 22.71 26.58
C MET A 437 9.20 24.17 27.06
N GLY A 438 10.32 24.83 27.36
CA GLY A 438 10.35 26.27 27.67
C GLY A 438 10.13 27.19 26.46
N THR A 439 10.49 26.77 25.24
CA THR A 439 10.23 27.57 24.01
C THR A 439 8.80 27.41 23.48
N ARG A 440 8.10 26.30 23.83
CA ARG A 440 6.68 26.10 23.50
C ARG A 440 5.79 27.10 24.25
N LYS A 441 5.53 28.25 23.64
CA LYS A 441 4.49 29.20 24.07
C LYS A 441 3.17 28.45 24.27
N ALA A 442 2.48 28.71 25.38
CA ALA A 442 1.18 28.12 25.67
C ALA A 442 0.21 28.35 24.50
N PRO A 443 -0.59 27.35 24.11
CA PRO A 443 -1.46 27.46 22.94
C PRO A 443 -2.45 28.62 23.14
N VAL A 444 -2.37 29.61 22.24
CA VAL A 444 -3.35 30.71 22.20
C VAL A 444 -4.73 30.09 22.05
N LYS A 445 -5.65 30.40 22.96
CA LYS A 445 -7.03 29.87 22.93
C LYS A 445 -7.58 30.02 21.51
N PRO A 446 -7.99 28.93 20.84
CA PRO A 446 -8.42 29.02 19.44
C PRO A 446 -9.59 29.99 19.36
N ALA A 447 -9.46 30.99 18.48
CA ALA A 447 -10.55 31.90 18.18
C ALA A 447 -11.73 31.07 17.67
N GLY A 448 -12.81 31.00 18.47
CA GLY A 448 -13.91 30.08 18.22
C GLY A 448 -14.49 30.26 16.83
N ALA A 449 -14.76 29.14 16.15
CA ALA A 449 -15.25 29.12 14.76
C ALA A 449 -16.35 30.17 14.55
N TYR A 450 -16.19 31.01 13.53
CA TYR A 450 -16.95 32.26 13.37
C TYR A 450 -18.45 32.03 13.45
N ARG A 451 -19.07 32.55 14.52
CA ARG A 451 -20.54 32.52 14.70
C ARG A 451 -21.16 33.84 14.22
N PRO A 452 -22.06 33.79 13.21
CA PRO A 452 -22.81 34.98 12.79
C PRO A 452 -23.64 35.50 13.98
N PRO A 453 -23.96 36.81 14.04
CA PRO A 453 -24.50 37.44 15.25
C PRO A 453 -25.71 36.73 15.88
N GLY A 454 -26.67 36.28 15.06
CA GLY A 454 -27.88 35.58 15.52
C GLY A 454 -27.69 34.13 15.98
N ALA A 455 -26.50 33.53 15.84
CA ALA A 455 -26.19 32.16 16.25
C ALA A 455 -25.20 32.10 17.45
N ARG A 456 -24.97 33.23 18.11
CA ARG A 456 -24.19 33.32 19.36
C ARG A 456 -25.08 32.90 20.53
N GLY A 457 -24.56 32.06 21.43
CA GLY A 457 -25.31 31.52 22.58
C GLY A 457 -26.13 30.25 22.32
N GLN A 458 -26.43 29.91 21.06
CA GLN A 458 -27.10 28.64 20.73
C GLN A 458 -26.10 27.47 20.62
N LEU A 459 -26.52 26.27 21.06
CA LEU A 459 -25.73 25.04 20.90
C LEU A 459 -25.56 24.70 19.41
N THR A 460 -24.40 24.15 19.04
CA THR A 460 -24.18 23.64 17.67
C THR A 460 -25.11 22.45 17.42
N PRO A 461 -25.96 22.45 16.37
CA PRO A 461 -26.79 21.29 16.04
C PRO A 461 -25.91 20.07 15.71
N LEU A 462 -26.34 18.86 16.09
CA LEU A 462 -25.53 17.64 15.98
C LEU A 462 -25.11 17.29 14.54
N ALA A 463 -25.83 17.77 13.53
CA ALA A 463 -25.50 17.62 12.11
C ALA A 463 -24.32 18.52 11.63
N PHE A 464 -23.94 19.53 12.40
CA PHE A 464 -22.77 20.39 12.13
C PHE A 464 -21.59 20.12 13.09
N LYS A 465 -21.73 19.14 13.98
CA LYS A 465 -20.69 18.67 14.89
C LYS A 465 -19.99 17.46 14.27
N ARG A 466 -18.69 17.28 14.50
CA ARG A 466 -17.94 16.14 13.96
C ARG A 466 -18.27 14.86 14.74
N GLU A 467 -18.17 13.69 14.09
CA GLU A 467 -18.38 12.39 14.74
C GLU A 467 -17.51 12.19 15.99
N ASP A 468 -16.24 12.57 15.93
CA ASP A 468 -15.28 12.46 17.04
C ASP A 468 -15.53 13.47 18.18
N GLU A 469 -16.35 14.50 17.93
CA GLU A 469 -16.86 15.40 18.94
C GLU A 469 -18.25 14.97 19.46
N GLY A 470 -18.82 13.87 18.97
CA GLY A 470 -20.19 13.43 19.29
C GLY A 470 -21.28 14.08 18.44
N GLY A 471 -20.98 14.38 17.17
CA GLY A 471 -21.97 14.68 16.14
C GLY A 471 -22.61 13.42 15.55
N ALA A 472 -23.57 13.60 14.63
CA ALA A 472 -24.21 12.50 13.94
C ALA A 472 -23.25 11.79 12.97
N ALA A 473 -23.35 10.46 12.86
CA ALA A 473 -22.58 9.68 11.90
C ALA A 473 -22.95 10.07 10.46
N PHE A 474 -21.94 10.29 9.61
CA PHE A 474 -22.16 10.70 8.21
C PHE A 474 -22.50 9.48 7.33
N VAL A 475 -23.73 8.99 7.45
CA VAL A 475 -24.27 7.95 6.58
C VAL A 475 -24.66 8.55 5.24
N ARG A 476 -23.93 8.21 4.17
CA ARG A 476 -24.14 8.74 2.82
C ARG A 476 -25.21 7.95 2.04
N ASP A 477 -26.36 7.71 2.66
CA ASP A 477 -27.48 7.06 1.98
C ASP A 477 -28.16 7.98 0.96
N GLY A 478 -28.40 7.43 -0.23
CA GLY A 478 -28.84 8.19 -1.40
C GLY A 478 -30.35 8.39 -1.48
N VAL A 479 -30.86 9.49 -0.90
CA VAL A 479 -32.26 9.91 -1.10
C VAL A 479 -32.32 11.30 -1.76
N PRO A 480 -32.48 11.39 -3.10
CA PRO A 480 -32.62 12.66 -3.81
C PRO A 480 -34.06 13.21 -3.69
N GLY A 481 -34.49 13.58 -2.46
CA GLY A 481 -35.91 13.87 -2.22
C GLY A 481 -36.32 14.51 -0.89
N ALA A 482 -35.42 15.16 -0.14
CA ALA A 482 -35.76 15.83 1.11
C ALA A 482 -35.39 17.33 1.11
N SER A 483 -36.31 18.19 0.69
CA SER A 483 -36.11 19.65 0.73
C SER A 483 -36.38 20.20 2.14
N MET A 484 -35.31 20.58 2.86
CA MET A 484 -35.43 21.26 4.16
C MET A 484 -34.85 22.69 4.14
N ASN A 485 -34.90 23.37 3.00
CA ASN A 485 -34.55 24.79 2.89
C ASN A 485 -35.72 25.72 3.28
N GLY A 486 -36.05 25.73 4.57
CA GLY A 486 -37.04 26.64 5.15
C GLY A 486 -36.50 28.04 5.40
N PHE A 487 -36.12 28.78 4.35
CA PHE A 487 -35.73 30.20 4.45
C PHE A 487 -36.57 31.10 3.52
N GLY A 488 -36.83 32.32 3.99
CA GLY A 488 -37.93 33.17 3.50
C GLY A 488 -37.74 33.80 2.11
N LYS A 489 -38.87 34.24 1.54
CA LYS A 489 -38.95 34.98 0.26
C LYS A 489 -37.96 36.17 0.24
N PRO A 490 -37.28 36.44 -0.88
CA PRO A 490 -36.39 37.60 -0.99
C PRO A 490 -37.21 38.90 -0.90
N ARG A 491 -36.93 39.74 0.11
CA ARG A 491 -37.42 41.12 0.13
C ARG A 491 -36.61 41.96 -0.85
N ARG A 492 -37.28 42.50 -1.87
CA ARG A 492 -36.75 43.56 -2.74
C ARG A 492 -36.35 44.75 -1.87
N ARG A 493 -35.14 45.28 -2.06
CA ARG A 493 -34.60 46.39 -1.27
C ARG A 493 -34.73 47.68 -2.07
N GLU A 494 -35.93 48.25 -2.08
CA GLU A 494 -36.19 49.54 -2.71
C GLU A 494 -35.58 50.67 -1.87
N ILE A 495 -34.98 51.65 -2.54
CA ILE A 495 -34.39 52.84 -1.95
C ILE A 495 -35.32 54.01 -2.31
N PRO A 496 -35.99 54.67 -1.35
CA PRO A 496 -36.83 55.82 -1.65
C PRO A 496 -36.03 56.97 -2.26
N GLY A 497 -36.48 57.50 -3.41
CA GLY A 497 -35.96 58.74 -4.00
C GLY A 497 -35.04 58.61 -5.21
N ALA A 498 -34.93 57.45 -5.87
CA ALA A 498 -34.22 57.29 -7.14
C ALA A 498 -35.18 56.84 -8.25
N GLU A 499 -35.14 57.51 -9.41
CA GLU A 499 -35.89 57.09 -10.60
C GLU A 499 -35.22 55.88 -11.29
N PRO A 500 -36.01 54.96 -11.90
CA PRO A 500 -35.47 53.77 -12.55
C PRO A 500 -35.04 54.05 -13.99
N SER A 501 -33.74 53.96 -14.28
CA SER A 501 -33.24 53.80 -15.65
C SER A 501 -33.37 52.35 -16.13
N GLU A 502 -34.06 52.11 -17.25
CA GLU A 502 -34.11 50.79 -17.87
C GLU A 502 -32.77 50.44 -18.55
N GLU A 503 -32.03 49.47 -18.00
CA GLU A 503 -30.85 48.90 -18.66
C GLU A 503 -31.23 47.61 -19.41
N TYR A 504 -31.39 47.73 -20.72
CA TYR A 504 -31.74 46.63 -21.62
C TYR A 504 -30.53 45.71 -21.85
N LEU A 505 -30.58 44.48 -21.33
CA LEU A 505 -29.58 43.44 -21.56
C LEU A 505 -30.12 42.32 -22.47
N PRO A 506 -29.55 42.09 -23.66
CA PRO A 506 -29.96 41.00 -24.54
C PRO A 506 -29.55 39.61 -24.01
N PRO A 507 -30.20 38.52 -24.44
CA PRO A 507 -30.02 37.21 -23.82
C PRO A 507 -28.65 36.57 -24.10
N GLY A 508 -27.90 36.20 -23.05
CA GLY A 508 -26.73 35.31 -23.21
C GLY A 508 -25.60 35.43 -22.18
N ALA A 509 -25.57 36.46 -21.34
CA ALA A 509 -24.45 36.68 -20.39
C ALA A 509 -24.60 35.88 -19.07
N ALA A 510 -23.51 35.26 -18.62
CA ALA A 510 -23.43 34.58 -17.31
C ALA A 510 -22.54 35.38 -16.33
N PRO A 511 -22.94 35.56 -15.05
CA PRO A 511 -22.19 36.35 -14.09
C PRO A 511 -21.03 35.55 -13.47
N GLY A 512 -19.79 36.06 -13.55
CA GLY A 512 -18.63 35.38 -12.97
C GLY A 512 -17.26 35.95 -13.34
N GLY A 513 -17.02 37.24 -13.11
CA GLY A 513 -15.71 37.86 -13.36
C GLY A 513 -14.65 37.45 -12.34
N GLY A 514 -13.81 36.45 -12.67
CA GLY A 514 -12.64 36.05 -11.90
C GLY A 514 -11.35 36.69 -12.41
N VAL A 515 -10.48 37.15 -11.50
CA VAL A 515 -9.24 37.88 -11.83
C VAL A 515 -8.23 36.96 -12.52
N ALA A 516 -7.61 37.43 -13.61
CA ALA A 516 -6.55 36.71 -14.32
C ALA A 516 -5.15 37.10 -13.80
N LEU A 517 -4.25 36.12 -13.72
CA LEU A 517 -2.81 36.34 -13.55
C LEU A 517 -2.08 36.07 -14.88
N PRO A 518 -0.98 36.79 -15.17
CA PRO A 518 -0.24 36.65 -16.43
C PRO A 518 0.44 35.28 -16.57
N ALA A 519 0.63 34.83 -17.81
CA ALA A 519 1.02 33.45 -18.11
C ALA A 519 2.42 33.34 -18.71
N GLU A 520 3.35 32.78 -17.93
CA GLU A 520 4.55 32.11 -18.44
C GLU A 520 4.67 30.69 -17.84
N ASN A 521 5.47 29.83 -18.47
CA ASN A 521 5.74 28.44 -18.05
C ASN A 521 4.54 27.47 -18.04
N LEU A 522 3.84 27.35 -19.18
CA LEU A 522 2.99 26.18 -19.47
C LEU A 522 3.80 25.02 -20.06
N SER A 523 3.51 23.79 -19.61
CA SER A 523 4.21 22.58 -20.07
C SER A 523 3.85 22.16 -21.50
N LYS A 524 4.75 21.43 -22.16
CA LYS A 524 4.61 20.99 -23.57
C LYS A 524 3.32 20.20 -23.86
N SER A 525 2.77 19.49 -22.86
CA SER A 525 1.49 18.78 -22.94
C SER A 525 0.28 19.72 -22.91
N ALA A 526 0.31 20.79 -22.10
CA ALA A 526 -0.76 21.79 -22.05
C ALA A 526 -0.90 22.54 -23.39
N ALA A 527 0.23 22.95 -23.99
CA ALA A 527 0.24 23.59 -25.31
C ALA A 527 -0.37 22.71 -26.41
N LYS A 528 -0.09 21.40 -26.38
CA LYS A 528 -0.62 20.43 -27.36
C LYS A 528 -2.14 20.27 -27.25
N ASN A 529 -2.68 20.30 -26.02
CA ASN A 529 -4.12 20.26 -25.77
C ASN A 529 -4.82 21.58 -26.13
N LYS A 530 -4.21 22.75 -25.88
CA LYS A 530 -4.73 24.06 -26.34
C LYS A 530 -4.90 24.08 -27.87
N LYS A 531 -3.84 23.74 -28.62
CA LYS A 531 -3.86 23.72 -30.09
C LYS A 531 -4.89 22.72 -30.67
N LYS A 532 -5.12 21.59 -30.00
CA LYS A 532 -6.17 20.62 -30.38
C LYS A 532 -7.59 21.16 -30.12
N ARG A 533 -7.78 21.94 -29.07
CA ARG A 533 -9.07 22.57 -28.73
C ARG A 533 -9.42 23.73 -29.66
N GLU A 534 -8.42 24.46 -30.14
CA GLU A 534 -8.57 25.52 -31.15
C GLU A 534 -8.90 24.96 -32.53
N ALA A 535 -8.20 23.89 -32.97
CA ALA A 535 -8.51 23.20 -34.22
C ALA A 535 -9.95 22.64 -34.26
N ALA A 536 -10.41 22.06 -33.16
CA ALA A 536 -11.78 21.54 -33.00
C ALA A 536 -12.86 22.64 -32.89
N LYS A 537 -12.47 23.92 -32.82
CA LYS A 537 -13.38 25.07 -32.91
C LYS A 537 -13.55 25.52 -34.36
N LYS A 538 -12.45 25.66 -35.11
CA LYS A 538 -12.50 25.97 -36.55
C LYS A 538 -13.24 24.91 -37.37
N SER A 539 -13.14 23.63 -37.01
CA SER A 539 -13.88 22.54 -37.68
C SER A 539 -15.38 22.47 -37.30
N LYS A 540 -16.00 23.60 -36.94
CA LYS A 540 -17.42 23.71 -36.56
C LYS A 540 -18.11 24.98 -37.04
N GLU A 541 -17.40 25.90 -37.69
CA GLU A 541 -17.95 27.19 -38.14
C GLU A 541 -18.20 27.22 -39.68
N ASP A 542 -17.71 26.23 -40.43
CA ASP A 542 -17.86 26.13 -41.90
C ASP A 542 -18.73 24.92 -42.35
N GLY A 543 -19.87 25.22 -42.98
CA GLY A 543 -20.81 24.30 -43.65
C GLY A 543 -22.15 25.01 -43.87
N GLU A 544 -22.84 24.94 -45.01
CA GLU A 544 -22.74 24.05 -46.17
C GLU A 544 -22.87 24.86 -47.49
N ASN A 545 -22.36 24.35 -48.64
CA ASN A 545 -23.16 24.12 -49.88
C ASN A 545 -22.37 23.69 -51.14
N ALA A 546 -23.10 23.00 -52.03
CA ALA A 546 -22.91 22.80 -53.48
C ALA A 546 -21.77 21.87 -54.03
N PRO A 547 -21.94 21.27 -55.24
CA PRO A 547 -21.14 20.13 -55.74
C PRO A 547 -20.53 20.37 -57.18
N PRO A 548 -20.32 19.39 -58.08
CA PRO A 548 -19.06 18.63 -58.19
C PRO A 548 -18.41 18.61 -59.60
N ALA A 549 -17.07 18.47 -59.70
CA ALA A 549 -16.39 17.98 -60.93
C ALA A 549 -14.93 17.48 -60.75
N ASN A 550 -14.66 16.31 -61.36
CA ASN A 550 -13.42 15.67 -61.83
C ASN A 550 -12.01 16.31 -61.64
N ALA A 551 -11.07 15.48 -61.14
CA ALA A 551 -9.69 15.34 -61.66
C ALA A 551 -9.16 13.89 -61.39
N PRO A 552 -8.19 13.31 -62.16
CA PRO A 552 -8.08 11.85 -62.30
C PRO A 552 -6.70 11.19 -62.01
N THR A 553 -6.69 9.85 -61.98
CA THR A 553 -5.50 8.91 -61.95
C THR A 553 -4.60 8.96 -60.70
N GLY A 554 -3.90 7.89 -60.28
CA GLY A 554 -3.76 6.50 -60.76
C GLY A 554 -3.32 5.54 -59.61
N PRO A 555 -3.16 4.22 -59.84
CA PRO A 555 -3.35 3.22 -58.77
C PRO A 555 -2.09 2.57 -58.15
N SER A 556 -2.28 1.99 -56.96
CA SER A 556 -1.40 0.99 -56.34
C SER A 556 -1.46 -0.39 -57.04
N PRO A 557 -0.47 -1.27 -56.82
CA PRO A 557 -0.66 -2.71 -56.94
C PRO A 557 -0.45 -3.47 -55.62
N ASP A 558 -1.18 -4.59 -55.49
CA ASP A 558 -1.18 -5.57 -54.39
C ASP A 558 -0.05 -6.62 -54.56
N ARG A 559 0.28 -7.40 -53.52
CA ARG A 559 1.05 -8.66 -53.65
C ARG A 559 0.83 -9.64 -52.49
N SER A 560 0.89 -10.93 -52.81
CA SER A 560 0.11 -11.96 -52.12
C SER A 560 0.88 -13.19 -51.63
N ARG A 561 0.18 -13.95 -50.78
CA ARG A 561 0.36 -15.36 -50.32
C ARG A 561 1.51 -16.19 -50.93
N SER A 562 2.23 -16.89 -50.04
CA SER A 562 2.50 -18.33 -50.22
C SER A 562 2.67 -19.06 -48.87
N ARG A 563 2.19 -20.31 -48.78
CA ARG A 563 2.53 -21.28 -47.72
C ARG A 563 2.15 -22.69 -48.19
N GLY A 564 3.11 -23.62 -48.24
CA GLY A 564 2.94 -24.96 -48.82
C GLY A 564 2.35 -26.01 -47.86
N LYS A 565 1.87 -27.12 -48.43
CA LYS A 565 1.51 -28.38 -47.74
C LYS A 565 2.65 -29.41 -47.89
N ASN A 566 2.72 -30.42 -47.01
CA ASN A 566 3.08 -31.79 -47.41
C ASN A 566 2.72 -32.87 -46.35
N ALA A 567 2.41 -34.07 -46.84
CA ALA A 567 2.13 -35.37 -46.19
C ALA A 567 2.00 -36.42 -47.34
N PRO A 568 1.77 -37.76 -47.16
CA PRO A 568 1.58 -38.57 -45.93
C PRO A 568 2.36 -39.93 -45.92
N ASN A 569 2.10 -40.78 -44.89
CA ASN A 569 2.15 -42.28 -44.82
C ASN A 569 2.58 -42.76 -43.40
N GLY A 570 2.20 -43.94 -42.85
CA GLY A 570 1.11 -44.86 -43.22
C GLY A 570 1.41 -46.38 -43.12
N ASN A 571 1.18 -47.06 -41.96
CA ASN A 571 0.69 -48.46 -41.81
C ASN A 571 0.69 -49.02 -40.36
N GLY A 572 -0.11 -50.08 -40.11
CA GLY A 572 -0.11 -50.99 -38.93
C GLY A 572 0.12 -52.46 -39.36
N PRO A 573 -0.53 -53.54 -38.83
CA PRO A 573 -1.49 -53.64 -37.69
C PRO A 573 -1.40 -54.97 -36.83
N ALA A 574 -2.49 -55.37 -36.13
CA ALA A 574 -2.84 -56.73 -35.58
C ALA A 574 -2.18 -57.20 -34.23
N LYS A 575 -2.71 -58.11 -33.36
CA LYS A 575 -4.00 -58.85 -33.07
C LYS A 575 -3.81 -59.66 -31.72
N SER A 576 -4.75 -60.31 -31.00
CA SER A 576 -6.21 -60.10 -30.69
C SER A 576 -6.80 -61.16 -29.69
N THR A 577 -7.72 -60.72 -28.78
CA THR A 577 -8.88 -61.45 -28.12
C THR A 577 -8.73 -62.49 -26.95
N PRO A 578 -9.81 -62.72 -26.11
CA PRO A 578 -9.80 -63.37 -24.76
C PRO A 578 -10.63 -64.70 -24.66
N PRO A 579 -11.01 -65.27 -23.47
CA PRO A 579 -12.08 -64.83 -22.50
C PRO A 579 -11.67 -64.88 -20.99
N ALA A 580 -12.24 -64.16 -19.99
CA ALA A 580 -13.62 -63.96 -19.46
C ALA A 580 -14.16 -65.12 -18.57
N PRO A 581 -15.17 -64.93 -17.67
CA PRO A 581 -15.83 -63.71 -17.13
C PRO A 581 -15.20 -63.29 -15.76
N ALA A 582 -15.80 -62.66 -14.72
CA ALA A 582 -17.10 -62.04 -14.33
C ALA A 582 -16.81 -60.93 -13.25
N ALA A 583 -17.73 -60.20 -12.57
CA ALA A 583 -19.19 -60.02 -12.59
C ALA A 583 -19.54 -58.52 -12.35
N ALA A 584 -20.82 -58.11 -12.49
CA ALA A 584 -21.31 -56.72 -12.52
C ALA A 584 -22.57 -56.56 -11.61
N PRO A 585 -23.25 -55.38 -11.44
CA PRO A 585 -23.21 -54.12 -12.18
C PRO A 585 -22.99 -52.85 -11.30
N ALA A 586 -23.84 -51.82 -11.37
CA ALA A 586 -23.58 -50.50 -11.98
C ALA A 586 -24.51 -49.43 -11.32
N PRO A 587 -24.56 -48.11 -11.70
CA PRO A 587 -23.82 -47.37 -12.74
C PRO A 587 -23.16 -46.05 -12.27
N ALA A 588 -22.44 -45.36 -13.15
CA ALA A 588 -21.92 -44.00 -12.96
C ALA A 588 -22.38 -43.05 -14.09
N PRO A 589 -22.59 -41.74 -13.81
CA PRO A 589 -23.08 -40.77 -14.82
C PRO A 589 -22.03 -40.42 -15.88
N ALA A 590 -22.49 -40.01 -17.06
CA ALA A 590 -21.69 -39.88 -18.27
C ALA A 590 -20.71 -38.69 -18.26
N ALA A 591 -19.59 -38.85 -18.98
CA ALA A 591 -18.66 -37.77 -19.30
C ALA A 591 -19.26 -36.83 -20.37
N PRO A 592 -19.01 -35.51 -20.31
CA PRO A 592 -19.48 -34.55 -21.31
C PRO A 592 -18.73 -34.70 -22.64
N ALA A 593 -19.44 -34.45 -23.74
CA ALA A 593 -18.89 -34.46 -25.09
C ALA A 593 -17.89 -33.31 -25.34
N PRO A 594 -17.04 -33.39 -26.39
CA PRO A 594 -16.16 -32.28 -26.79
C PRO A 594 -16.99 -31.05 -27.15
N VAL A 595 -16.59 -29.88 -26.61
CA VAL A 595 -17.25 -28.61 -26.93
C VAL A 595 -16.71 -28.07 -28.25
N GLU A 596 -17.54 -28.03 -29.28
CA GLU A 596 -17.20 -27.39 -30.55
C GLU A 596 -17.06 -25.87 -30.39
N ASP A 597 -16.17 -25.27 -31.18
CA ASP A 597 -15.88 -23.83 -31.12
C ASP A 597 -17.09 -23.04 -31.67
N PRO A 598 -17.77 -22.20 -30.88
CA PRO A 598 -19.06 -21.63 -31.26
C PRO A 598 -18.98 -20.82 -32.56
N SER A 599 -19.93 -21.04 -33.47
CA SER A 599 -19.86 -20.50 -34.83
C SER A 599 -19.92 -18.97 -34.88
N ALA A 600 -19.61 -18.40 -36.05
CA ALA A 600 -19.82 -16.98 -36.29
C ALA A 600 -21.30 -16.57 -36.13
N GLN A 601 -22.25 -17.48 -36.39
CA GLN A 601 -23.67 -17.26 -36.17
C GLN A 601 -24.02 -17.27 -34.67
N ASP A 602 -23.53 -18.22 -33.88
CA ASP A 602 -23.73 -18.25 -32.42
C ASP A 602 -23.23 -16.98 -31.73
N LYS A 603 -22.05 -16.52 -32.15
CA LYS A 603 -21.43 -15.27 -31.66
C LYS A 603 -22.29 -14.05 -32.05
N LYS A 604 -22.95 -14.06 -33.23
CA LYS A 604 -23.91 -13.02 -33.65
C LYS A 604 -25.23 -13.07 -32.87
N ILE A 605 -25.83 -14.26 -32.71
CA ILE A 605 -27.09 -14.48 -31.95
C ILE A 605 -26.91 -14.02 -30.50
N ARG A 606 -25.85 -14.47 -29.81
CA ARG A 606 -25.54 -14.04 -28.43
C ARG A 606 -25.34 -12.52 -28.32
N GLY A 607 -24.78 -11.89 -29.36
CA GLY A 607 -24.62 -10.44 -29.45
C GLY A 607 -25.95 -9.69 -29.58
N LEU A 608 -26.90 -10.22 -30.37
CA LEU A 608 -28.23 -9.63 -30.56
C LEU A 608 -29.13 -9.85 -29.34
N LEU A 609 -29.15 -11.05 -28.74
CA LEU A 609 -29.86 -11.31 -27.48
C LEU A 609 -29.38 -10.40 -26.34
N LYS A 610 -28.09 -10.06 -26.30
CA LYS A 610 -27.55 -9.10 -25.32
C LYS A 610 -28.04 -7.66 -25.57
N LYS A 611 -28.33 -7.27 -26.82
CA LYS A 611 -28.97 -5.98 -27.13
C LYS A 611 -30.42 -5.95 -26.65
N ILE A 612 -31.19 -7.02 -26.88
CA ILE A 612 -32.61 -7.10 -26.45
C ILE A 612 -32.71 -6.92 -24.94
N ARG A 613 -31.96 -7.70 -24.14
CA ARG A 613 -31.95 -7.56 -22.67
C ARG A 613 -31.60 -6.14 -22.18
N ALA A 614 -30.69 -5.45 -22.87
CA ALA A 614 -30.32 -4.07 -22.54
C ALA A 614 -31.41 -3.04 -22.95
N ILE A 615 -32.29 -3.38 -23.88
CA ILE A 615 -33.50 -2.59 -24.20
C ILE A 615 -34.60 -2.87 -23.16
N ASP A 616 -34.79 -4.12 -22.76
CA ASP A 616 -35.76 -4.51 -21.72
C ASP A 616 -35.43 -3.85 -20.37
N GLU A 617 -34.15 -3.79 -20.00
CA GLU A 617 -33.68 -3.08 -18.80
C GLU A 617 -34.01 -1.57 -18.85
N LEU A 618 -33.82 -0.93 -20.01
CA LEU A 618 -34.20 0.47 -20.20
C LEU A 618 -35.73 0.65 -20.17
N LYS A 619 -36.51 -0.26 -20.75
CA LYS A 619 -37.98 -0.25 -20.65
C LYS A 619 -38.47 -0.37 -19.22
N MET A 620 -37.90 -1.28 -18.42
CA MET A 620 -38.26 -1.42 -17.00
C MET A 620 -37.95 -0.16 -16.19
N ARG A 621 -36.83 0.51 -16.47
CA ARG A 621 -36.47 1.79 -15.84
C ARG A 621 -37.43 2.93 -16.23
N LEU A 622 -37.80 3.02 -17.52
CA LEU A 622 -38.81 3.96 -18.00
C LEU A 622 -40.18 3.71 -17.36
N ALA A 623 -40.59 2.44 -17.24
CA ALA A 623 -41.84 2.03 -16.56
C ALA A 623 -41.80 2.31 -15.05
N GLY A 624 -40.61 2.28 -14.43
CA GLY A 624 -40.36 2.73 -13.06
C GLY A 624 -40.37 4.26 -12.87
N GLY A 625 -40.69 5.04 -13.92
CA GLY A 625 -40.76 6.50 -13.87
C GLY A 625 -39.42 7.23 -14.03
N GLU A 626 -38.33 6.53 -14.37
CA GLU A 626 -37.04 7.17 -14.59
C GLU A 626 -37.02 7.94 -15.92
N LYS A 627 -36.58 9.20 -15.88
CA LYS A 627 -36.39 10.02 -17.09
C LYS A 627 -35.11 9.60 -17.82
N LEU A 628 -35.28 8.80 -18.87
CA LEU A 628 -34.20 8.38 -19.76
C LEU A 628 -33.75 9.51 -20.71
N GLU A 629 -32.49 9.47 -21.14
CA GLU A 629 -31.95 10.36 -22.16
C GLU A 629 -32.49 10.04 -23.56
N ASP A 630 -32.50 11.03 -24.47
CA ASP A 630 -32.79 10.83 -25.91
C ASP A 630 -31.96 9.69 -26.53
N THR A 631 -30.71 9.50 -26.09
CA THR A 631 -29.81 8.44 -26.59
C THR A 631 -30.23 7.04 -26.13
N GLN A 632 -30.99 6.95 -25.05
CA GLN A 632 -31.55 5.72 -24.47
C GLN A 632 -32.94 5.45 -25.05
N MET A 633 -33.78 6.48 -25.18
CA MET A 633 -35.07 6.41 -25.88
C MET A 633 -34.91 5.94 -27.34
N LYS A 634 -33.90 6.47 -28.05
CA LYS A 634 -33.55 6.00 -29.40
C LYS A 634 -33.06 4.54 -29.45
N LYS A 635 -32.49 4.00 -28.36
CA LYS A 635 -32.14 2.56 -28.29
C LYS A 635 -33.38 1.69 -28.13
N ILE A 636 -34.35 2.11 -27.30
CA ILE A 636 -35.64 1.42 -27.18
C ILE A 636 -36.32 1.37 -28.55
N GLN A 637 -36.30 2.46 -29.32
CA GLN A 637 -36.84 2.50 -30.69
C GLN A 637 -36.13 1.59 -31.71
N THR A 638 -34.95 1.03 -31.41
CA THR A 638 -34.26 0.07 -32.31
C THR A 638 -34.66 -1.39 -32.08
N GLU A 639 -35.54 -1.68 -31.13
CA GLU A 639 -35.90 -3.04 -30.74
C GLU A 639 -36.43 -3.91 -31.88
N ASP A 640 -37.39 -3.42 -32.67
CA ASP A 640 -38.00 -4.19 -33.75
C ASP A 640 -36.97 -4.53 -34.85
N ALA A 641 -36.01 -3.63 -35.08
CA ALA A 641 -34.87 -3.90 -35.97
C ALA A 641 -33.95 -4.97 -35.38
N VAL A 642 -33.67 -4.95 -34.08
CA VAL A 642 -32.86 -5.98 -33.40
C VAL A 642 -33.59 -7.33 -33.35
N ARG A 643 -34.91 -7.36 -33.16
CA ARG A 643 -35.75 -8.57 -33.24
C ARG A 643 -35.78 -9.14 -34.67
N LYS A 644 -35.87 -8.28 -35.70
CA LYS A 644 -35.80 -8.68 -37.11
C LYS A 644 -34.40 -9.18 -37.51
N ASP A 645 -33.33 -8.58 -37.00
CA ASP A 645 -31.96 -9.09 -37.12
C ASP A 645 -31.78 -10.46 -36.44
N LEU A 646 -32.55 -10.75 -35.38
CA LEU A 646 -32.52 -12.00 -34.63
C LEU A 646 -33.10 -13.15 -35.46
N SER A 647 -34.32 -12.98 -35.98
CA SER A 647 -34.99 -13.99 -36.81
C SER A 647 -34.31 -14.16 -38.17
N ALA A 648 -33.77 -13.08 -38.76
CA ALA A 648 -32.97 -13.16 -39.99
C ALA A 648 -31.63 -13.93 -39.84
N VAL A 649 -31.23 -14.31 -38.62
CA VAL A 649 -30.07 -15.17 -38.33
C VAL A 649 -30.50 -16.59 -37.93
N GLY A 650 -31.80 -16.90 -37.98
CA GLY A 650 -32.35 -18.25 -37.72
C GLY A 650 -32.60 -18.56 -36.24
N TYR A 651 -32.73 -17.53 -35.39
CA TYR A 651 -33.20 -17.72 -34.01
C TYR A 651 -34.71 -17.53 -33.95
N GLU A 652 -35.42 -18.59 -33.59
CA GLU A 652 -36.83 -18.56 -33.17
C GLU A 652 -36.88 -18.74 -31.64
N GLY A 653 -37.50 -17.79 -30.93
CA GLY A 653 -37.63 -17.77 -29.47
C GLY A 653 -37.88 -16.37 -28.90
#